data_AF-A0A409YWS7-F1
#
_entry.id   AF-A0A409YWS7-F1
#
_cell.length_a   1.000
_cell.length_b   1.000
_cell.length_c   1.000
_cell.angle_alpha   90.00
_cell.angle_beta   90.00
_cell.angle_gamma   90.00
#
_symmetry.space_group_name_H-M   'P 1'
#
loop_
_entity.id
_entity.type
_entity.pdbx_description
1 polymer ?
#
loop_
_entity_poly.entity_id
_entity_poly.type
_entity_poly.pdbx_seq_one_letter_code
_entity_poly.pdbx_strand_id
1 'polypeptide(L)'
;MKIPLSNSSFQLDVSGIAGFFGGEEAFAAISSVHLIRGRRWLGWYNSPGSYFIAKKYGVLARSRIWDGLYPGVNVDPAKMLELDGKSGPRYIGLHSGTRLPSTGHLAYLFEQLCGKERESEIKKKREQQEREEQEKSSQWPEEGGKDVEQGPGEGGKAAKQGTRSKLTLTIAHLDELDAAGNDANGNKSNSKSERAAHRIDIPEHSFSPFNPSSLFAIGISVAACALCGVYKDWFCFAMILLGIFSNGISCLIIGSGILQIEGTNPSLNSPPGDGILDGRENFILLIGNERSVTTITKGNFYLHYPSEQKYHDIGVSAAALTTQFLLQLFIIPQGTLFGQIMFLSSLAASWIHNAYLASLDSEVLQSGILRKVLLRNSALVRIPFEKRTAVVVFAATYAKPADPREFLDEMIPNNTPAWKLIKKTITDAILEKQVPKTFAEMNNSEDIAKLGAKDQRLVWDITGKYRFSESTRTTGCEAALDSSFQLDVSGIAGFFGGEEAFAAMSSVHLVRGRRWLGFYNSPGSYFVAKKYGVLARSRFWDGLYPGVNVEPTRMLELDGKIGPRYIGLRSGTRLQTTGHLAYLLEHLCSEERKEAAERFKFREKHDNPFPRTSTSDIEGGPTIWRKKEKRESEIVLTIAHLDEFREAEEYLEAPAHSFSLYTMIAFIAVGYSFSACVLCGIFRDWFCFAMILLGIVSNGISCFIIGSGKLRIEVTNPSPNSPPGHGVLDGKEDIILLMGSERSVTTITKGNFYLYYASEMEYHDIGCSAILLTVQFLLQLFIIPQGTLFGQIMFLSSLAVSWLYNAYLASLDSEALQSGILRELALHSTKLSRISFQKRTAVVVFIAVYAEAENPKSFLDEMIPNDTLVWRLVETAITTAISRGRDPMVFADENMTEDIEALPGSDAALVWEMLKQASFGFEEAQKESRKLEGLQKMGD
;
A
#
# COMPACT_ATOMS: atom_id res chain seq x y z
N MET A 1 -1.10 9.63 -59.41
CA MET A 1 -2.35 9.61 -58.62
C MET A 1 -2.78 11.05 -58.35
N LYS A 2 -4.08 11.31 -58.13
CA LYS A 2 -4.49 12.49 -57.34
C LYS A 2 -4.17 12.18 -55.87
N ILE A 3 -3.63 13.13 -55.13
CA ILE A 3 -3.39 12.96 -53.69
C ILE A 3 -4.76 13.02 -52.99
N PRO A 4 -5.18 11.99 -52.23
CA PRO A 4 -6.42 12.08 -51.46
C PRO A 4 -6.30 13.23 -50.46
N LEU A 5 -7.38 13.98 -50.25
CA LEU A 5 -7.45 15.14 -49.34
C LEU A 5 -6.59 16.36 -49.77
N SER A 6 -6.09 16.44 -51.02
CA SER A 6 -5.26 17.57 -51.51
C SER A 6 -5.90 18.98 -51.41
N ASN A 7 -7.19 19.06 -51.13
CA ASN A 7 -7.97 20.30 -51.10
C ASN A 7 -8.50 20.65 -49.69
N SER A 8 -8.17 19.87 -48.65
CA SER A 8 -8.53 20.22 -47.27
C SER A 8 -7.54 21.23 -46.70
N SER A 9 -8.01 22.40 -46.26
CA SER A 9 -7.24 23.42 -45.54
C SER A 9 -7.01 23.02 -44.07
N PHE A 10 -6.53 21.80 -43.86
CA PHE A 10 -6.56 21.09 -42.58
C PHE A 10 -5.14 20.72 -42.15
N GLN A 11 -4.80 21.02 -40.89
CA GLN A 11 -3.56 20.60 -40.24
C GLN A 11 -3.90 19.96 -38.90
N LEU A 12 -3.40 18.75 -38.67
CA LEU A 12 -3.48 18.03 -37.41
C LEU A 12 -2.27 18.43 -36.57
N ASP A 13 -2.44 19.27 -35.54
CA ASP A 13 -1.36 19.56 -34.59
C ASP A 13 -1.21 18.42 -33.57
N VAL A 14 -0.71 17.29 -34.07
CA VAL A 14 -0.35 16.09 -33.28
C VAL A 14 0.82 16.38 -32.33
N SER A 15 1.49 17.51 -32.51
CA SER A 15 2.93 17.57 -32.30
C SER A 15 3.32 17.57 -30.82
N GLY A 16 2.56 18.27 -29.98
CA GLY A 16 2.70 18.21 -28.53
C GLY A 16 2.45 16.81 -27.96
N ILE A 17 1.45 16.09 -28.48
CA ILE A 17 1.07 14.75 -28.00
C ILE A 17 2.22 13.76 -28.20
N ALA A 18 2.89 13.79 -29.36
CA ALA A 18 3.95 12.85 -29.73
C ALA A 18 5.13 12.79 -28.74
N GLY A 19 5.48 13.91 -28.11
CA GLY A 19 6.62 14.01 -27.19
C GLY A 19 6.35 13.51 -25.77
N PHE A 20 5.10 13.60 -25.30
CA PHE A 20 4.71 13.29 -23.92
C PHE A 20 3.91 11.99 -23.79
N PHE A 21 3.09 11.64 -24.78
CA PHE A 21 2.34 10.38 -24.78
C PHE A 21 3.29 9.17 -24.85
N GLY A 22 2.96 8.08 -24.17
CA GLY A 22 3.73 6.83 -24.22
C GLY A 22 5.14 6.88 -23.61
N GLY A 23 5.54 7.96 -22.95
CA GLY A 23 6.93 8.17 -22.49
C GLY A 23 7.35 7.31 -21.29
N GLU A 24 6.45 7.10 -20.33
CA GLU A 24 6.69 6.18 -19.21
C GLU A 24 6.73 4.74 -19.72
N GLU A 25 5.83 4.37 -20.63
CA GLU A 25 5.72 3.05 -21.22
C GLU A 25 6.95 2.73 -22.09
N ALA A 26 7.46 3.71 -22.85
CA ALA A 26 8.71 3.60 -23.61
C ALA A 26 9.94 3.50 -22.70
N PHE A 27 9.98 4.24 -21.60
CA PHE A 27 11.09 4.19 -20.65
C PHE A 27 11.12 2.90 -19.82
N ALA A 28 9.95 2.46 -19.33
CA ALA A 28 9.79 1.15 -18.68
C ALA A 28 10.17 0.02 -19.63
N ALA A 29 9.76 0.11 -20.90
CA ALA A 29 10.23 -0.81 -21.94
C ALA A 29 11.77 -0.74 -22.10
N ILE A 30 12.43 0.41 -22.05
CA ILE A 30 13.90 0.51 -22.20
C ILE A 30 14.67 -0.30 -21.14
N SER A 31 14.15 -0.46 -19.91
CA SER A 31 14.80 -1.29 -18.86
C SER A 31 15.18 -2.70 -19.34
N SER A 32 14.26 -3.38 -20.04
CA SER A 32 14.46 -4.75 -20.51
C SER A 32 15.32 -4.86 -21.78
N VAL A 33 15.95 -3.77 -22.26
CA VAL A 33 16.98 -3.85 -23.30
C VAL A 33 18.25 -4.53 -22.75
N HIS A 34 18.59 -4.29 -21.48
CA HIS A 34 19.74 -4.91 -20.82
C HIS A 34 19.47 -6.37 -20.44
N LEU A 35 18.22 -6.70 -20.12
CA LEU A 35 17.75 -8.07 -19.83
C LEU A 35 17.64 -8.94 -21.09
N ILE A 36 17.53 -8.34 -22.29
CA ILE A 36 17.34 -9.04 -23.56
C ILE A 36 18.41 -8.59 -24.56
N ARG A 37 19.57 -9.26 -24.56
CA ARG A 37 20.79 -8.94 -25.34
C ARG A 37 20.58 -8.67 -26.84
N GLY A 38 19.52 -9.22 -27.43
CA GLY A 38 19.14 -8.95 -28.83
C GLY A 38 18.41 -7.62 -29.08
N ARG A 39 17.75 -7.06 -28.06
CA ARG A 39 16.73 -6.01 -28.22
C ARG A 39 17.30 -4.61 -28.50
N ARG A 40 18.58 -4.38 -28.22
CA ARG A 40 19.32 -3.18 -28.66
C ARG A 40 19.27 -2.94 -30.18
N TRP A 41 19.04 -4.00 -30.97
CA TRP A 41 18.89 -3.95 -32.43
C TRP A 41 17.43 -3.84 -32.90
N LEU A 42 16.45 -3.79 -31.99
CA LEU A 42 15.02 -3.82 -32.31
C LEU A 42 14.32 -2.45 -32.15
N GLY A 43 15.06 -1.40 -31.74
CA GLY A 43 14.54 -0.05 -31.53
C GLY A 43 14.22 0.78 -32.78
N TRP A 44 14.38 0.24 -33.99
CA TRP A 44 14.27 0.98 -35.26
C TRP A 44 12.80 1.23 -35.69
N TYR A 45 12.04 1.90 -34.83
CA TYR A 45 10.65 2.29 -35.02
C TYR A 45 10.41 3.72 -34.51
N ASN A 46 9.36 4.38 -34.97
CA ASN A 46 9.04 5.75 -34.55
C ASN A 46 8.40 5.74 -33.15
N SER A 47 9.22 5.69 -32.10
CA SER A 47 8.72 5.64 -30.71
C SER A 47 8.12 6.98 -30.27
N PRO A 48 6.95 6.98 -29.62
CA PRO A 48 6.45 8.15 -28.90
C PRO A 48 7.28 8.40 -27.62
N GLY A 49 7.02 9.52 -26.95
CA GLY A 49 7.56 9.77 -25.62
C GLY A 49 9.04 10.19 -25.57
N SER A 50 9.63 10.44 -26.74
CA SER A 50 11.05 10.80 -26.94
C SER A 50 11.58 11.87 -25.97
N TYR A 51 10.78 12.90 -25.64
CA TYR A 51 11.19 13.94 -24.69
C TYR A 51 11.28 13.43 -23.23
N PHE A 52 10.40 12.51 -22.81
CA PHE A 52 10.49 11.87 -21.49
C PHE A 52 11.75 10.99 -21.40
N ILE A 53 12.04 10.22 -22.46
CA ILE A 53 13.27 9.41 -22.56
C ILE A 53 14.51 10.32 -22.54
N ALA A 54 14.51 11.42 -23.29
CA ALA A 54 15.60 12.39 -23.30
C ALA A 54 15.84 13.03 -21.92
N LYS A 55 14.77 13.42 -21.22
CA LYS A 55 14.84 13.93 -19.83
C LYS A 55 15.46 12.91 -18.89
N LYS A 56 15.09 11.63 -19.03
CA LYS A 56 15.67 10.53 -18.23
C LYS A 56 17.15 10.31 -18.59
N TYR A 57 17.50 10.29 -19.88
CA TYR A 57 18.88 10.07 -20.34
C TYR A 57 19.83 11.21 -19.98
N GLY A 58 19.37 12.47 -20.02
CA GLY A 58 20.19 13.61 -19.59
C GLY A 58 20.64 13.50 -18.13
N VAL A 59 19.76 13.05 -17.22
CA VAL A 59 20.11 12.78 -15.81
C VAL A 59 21.13 11.64 -15.66
N LEU A 60 21.20 10.70 -16.61
CA LEU A 60 22.25 9.66 -16.63
C LEU A 60 23.60 10.17 -17.14
N ALA A 61 23.60 11.23 -17.96
CA ALA A 61 24.78 11.73 -18.67
C ALA A 61 25.69 12.67 -17.85
N ARG A 62 25.44 12.81 -16.53
CA ARG A 62 26.37 13.33 -15.50
C ARG A 62 27.17 14.59 -15.89
N SER A 63 26.51 15.57 -16.51
CA SER A 63 27.16 16.79 -17.03
C SER A 63 26.35 18.03 -16.73
N ARG A 64 27.05 19.14 -16.43
CA ARG A 64 26.48 20.45 -16.06
C ARG A 64 25.46 21.01 -17.04
N ILE A 65 25.56 20.63 -18.32
CA ILE A 65 24.59 21.02 -19.36
C ILE A 65 23.24 20.32 -19.11
N TRP A 66 23.27 19.04 -18.71
CA TRP A 66 22.09 18.27 -18.36
C TRP A 66 21.57 18.59 -16.97
N ASP A 67 22.44 18.84 -15.98
CA ASP A 67 22.02 19.31 -14.65
C ASP A 67 21.21 20.62 -14.75
N GLY A 68 21.50 21.46 -15.77
CA GLY A 68 20.76 22.69 -16.06
C GLY A 68 19.48 22.51 -16.90
N LEU A 69 19.48 21.60 -17.88
CA LEU A 69 18.30 21.33 -18.73
C LEU A 69 17.25 20.44 -18.04
N TYR A 70 17.72 19.46 -17.25
CA TYR A 70 16.92 18.45 -16.58
C TYR A 70 17.39 18.29 -15.12
N PRO A 71 17.18 19.29 -14.26
CA PRO A 71 17.64 19.25 -12.88
C PRO A 71 17.06 18.05 -12.13
N GLY A 72 17.96 17.27 -11.52
CA GLY A 72 17.65 16.07 -10.76
C GLY A 72 18.86 15.62 -9.95
N VAL A 73 18.65 14.68 -9.02
CA VAL A 73 19.76 13.98 -8.37
C VAL A 73 20.34 12.99 -9.38
N ASN A 74 21.67 12.91 -9.47
CA ASN A 74 22.34 11.89 -10.28
C ASN A 74 22.04 10.49 -9.71
N VAL A 75 21.09 9.77 -10.33
CA VAL A 75 20.70 8.41 -9.95
C VAL A 75 21.68 7.40 -10.56
N ASP A 76 21.86 6.26 -9.91
CA ASP A 76 22.55 5.13 -10.52
C ASP A 76 21.75 4.57 -11.72
N PRO A 77 22.37 4.21 -12.86
CA PRO A 77 21.63 3.76 -14.04
C PRO A 77 20.80 2.48 -13.83
N ALA A 78 21.24 1.54 -12.98
CA ALA A 78 20.45 0.34 -12.70
C ALA A 78 19.21 0.69 -11.86
N LYS A 79 19.38 1.52 -10.82
CA LYS A 79 18.26 2.02 -9.99
C LYS A 79 17.28 2.89 -10.79
N MET A 80 17.80 3.66 -11.74
CA MET A 80 17.00 4.54 -12.60
C MET A 80 16.17 3.76 -13.65
N LEU A 81 16.60 2.56 -14.02
CA LEU A 81 15.91 1.63 -14.92
C LEU A 81 15.13 0.54 -14.16
N GLU A 82 14.96 0.68 -12.84
CA GLU A 82 14.25 -0.28 -11.97
C GLU A 82 14.84 -1.71 -12.03
N LEU A 83 16.15 -1.79 -12.32
CA LEU A 83 16.96 -3.00 -12.26
C LEU A 83 17.57 -3.23 -10.85
N ASP A 84 17.53 -2.22 -9.99
CA ASP A 84 17.95 -2.26 -8.58
C ASP A 84 17.11 -1.25 -7.78
N GLY A 85 17.24 -1.23 -6.45
CA GLY A 85 16.67 -0.22 -5.55
C GLY A 85 15.69 -0.76 -4.51
N LYS A 86 15.35 -2.06 -4.57
CA LYS A 86 14.44 -2.67 -3.58
C LYS A 86 15.18 -3.11 -2.31
N SER A 87 14.52 -2.95 -1.18
CA SER A 87 14.94 -3.43 0.14
C SER A 87 14.58 -4.90 0.31
N GLY A 88 15.58 -5.76 0.49
CA GLY A 88 15.40 -7.17 0.84
C GLY A 88 15.11 -7.40 2.34
N PRO A 89 14.87 -8.66 2.74
CA PRO A 89 14.56 -9.03 4.12
C PRO A 89 15.74 -8.82 5.07
N ARG A 90 15.51 -8.98 6.38
CA ARG A 90 16.55 -8.85 7.42
C ARG A 90 17.56 -10.00 7.30
N TYR A 91 18.86 -9.72 7.38
CA TYR A 91 19.90 -10.76 7.43
C TYR A 91 20.63 -10.84 8.77
N ILE A 92 20.85 -12.07 9.25
CA ILE A 92 21.58 -12.39 10.48
C ILE A 92 22.61 -13.49 10.16
N GLY A 93 23.90 -13.14 10.17
CA GLY A 93 25.01 -14.09 10.00
C GLY A 93 25.29 -14.90 11.27
N LEU A 94 25.48 -16.21 11.12
CA LEU A 94 25.58 -17.19 12.21
C LEU A 94 27.00 -17.32 12.78
N HIS A 95 28.02 -17.09 11.95
CA HIS A 95 29.44 -17.08 12.33
C HIS A 95 29.93 -15.65 12.53
N SER A 96 29.93 -14.84 11.47
CA SER A 96 30.42 -13.44 11.52
C SER A 96 29.61 -12.48 12.41
N GLY A 97 28.48 -12.92 12.98
CA GLY A 97 27.58 -12.10 13.79
C GLY A 97 26.96 -10.90 13.06
N THR A 98 27.16 -10.81 11.74
CA THR A 98 26.75 -9.67 10.91
C THR A 98 25.24 -9.50 10.93
N ARG A 99 24.76 -8.30 11.28
CA ARG A 99 23.32 -7.99 11.32
C ARG A 99 23.01 -6.88 10.31
N LEU A 100 22.21 -7.20 9.30
CA LEU A 100 21.71 -6.22 8.33
C LEU A 100 20.20 -6.03 8.59
N PRO A 101 19.73 -4.82 8.97
CA PRO A 101 18.31 -4.58 9.25
C PRO A 101 17.44 -4.70 7.98
N SER A 102 18.07 -4.59 6.80
CA SER A 102 17.54 -4.85 5.47
C SER A 102 18.72 -5.24 4.56
N THR A 103 18.45 -6.01 3.51
CA THR A 103 19.43 -6.46 2.52
C THR A 103 19.24 -5.77 1.16
N GLY A 104 20.17 -5.99 0.22
CA GLY A 104 20.10 -5.45 -1.14
C GLY A 104 19.01 -6.09 -2.02
N HIS A 105 18.89 -5.58 -3.24
CA HIS A 105 17.88 -6.01 -4.23
C HIS A 105 18.02 -7.49 -4.63
N LEU A 106 19.24 -8.05 -4.61
CA LEU A 106 19.46 -9.46 -4.93
C LEU A 106 18.83 -10.40 -3.90
N ALA A 107 18.89 -10.08 -2.61
CA ALA A 107 18.21 -10.83 -1.56
C ALA A 107 16.67 -10.70 -1.63
N TYR A 108 16.15 -9.55 -2.06
CA TYR A 108 14.72 -9.38 -2.34
C TYR A 108 14.23 -10.31 -3.47
N LEU A 109 14.98 -10.39 -4.57
CA LEU A 109 14.67 -11.33 -5.66
C LEU A 109 14.86 -12.80 -5.23
N PHE A 110 15.80 -13.07 -4.34
CA PHE A 110 16.02 -14.41 -3.78
C PHE A 110 14.88 -14.87 -2.87
N GLU A 111 14.31 -13.97 -2.05
CA GLU A 111 13.09 -14.20 -1.27
C GLU A 111 11.91 -14.51 -2.21
N GLN A 112 11.71 -13.69 -3.26
CA GLN A 112 10.67 -13.96 -4.28
C GLN A 112 10.86 -15.32 -4.98
N LEU A 113 12.08 -15.69 -5.35
CA LEU A 113 12.38 -16.98 -5.99
C LEU A 113 11.97 -18.15 -5.09
N CYS A 114 12.35 -18.10 -3.81
CA CYS A 114 12.01 -19.13 -2.83
C CYS A 114 10.49 -19.27 -2.64
N GLY A 115 9.77 -18.14 -2.60
CA GLY A 115 8.31 -18.09 -2.49
C GLY A 115 7.57 -18.58 -3.74
N LYS A 116 7.96 -18.12 -4.94
CA LYS A 116 7.36 -18.53 -6.23
C LYS A 116 7.50 -20.05 -6.46
N GLU A 117 8.59 -20.67 -6.01
CA GLU A 117 8.73 -22.12 -6.01
C GLU A 117 7.84 -22.82 -4.97
N ARG A 118 7.76 -22.30 -3.73
CA ARG A 118 6.87 -22.80 -2.65
C ARG A 118 5.42 -22.84 -3.12
N GLU A 119 4.94 -21.79 -3.77
CA GLU A 119 3.60 -21.76 -4.40
C GLU A 119 3.42 -22.87 -5.44
N SER A 120 4.44 -23.11 -6.29
CA SER A 120 4.39 -24.17 -7.30
C SER A 120 4.31 -25.57 -6.69
N GLU A 121 4.95 -25.80 -5.55
CA GLU A 121 4.90 -27.07 -4.81
C GLU A 121 3.58 -27.24 -4.07
N ILE A 122 3.07 -26.18 -3.43
CA ILE A 122 1.75 -26.18 -2.81
C ILE A 122 0.66 -26.44 -3.86
N LYS A 123 0.76 -25.83 -5.05
CA LYS A 123 -0.17 -26.07 -6.15
C LYS A 123 -0.13 -27.52 -6.63
N LYS A 124 1.05 -28.10 -6.85
CA LYS A 124 1.20 -29.55 -7.19
C LYS A 124 0.62 -30.46 -6.10
N LYS A 125 0.88 -30.16 -4.82
CA LYS A 125 0.34 -30.92 -3.68
C LYS A 125 -1.18 -30.78 -3.58
N ARG A 126 -1.75 -29.60 -3.83
CA ARG A 126 -3.20 -29.39 -3.93
C ARG A 126 -3.81 -30.12 -5.13
N GLU A 127 -3.23 -30.01 -6.32
CA GLU A 127 -3.69 -30.75 -7.51
C GLU A 127 -3.61 -32.27 -7.37
N GLN A 128 -2.72 -32.78 -6.51
CA GLN A 128 -2.69 -34.18 -6.11
C GLN A 128 -3.76 -34.49 -5.04
N GLN A 129 -3.80 -33.72 -3.96
CA GLN A 129 -4.78 -33.90 -2.87
C GLN A 129 -6.22 -33.72 -3.36
N GLU A 130 -6.48 -32.87 -4.35
CA GLU A 130 -7.79 -32.67 -4.98
C GLU A 130 -8.20 -33.87 -5.83
N ARG A 131 -7.27 -34.60 -6.45
CA ARG A 131 -7.56 -35.91 -7.06
C ARG A 131 -7.89 -36.94 -5.98
N GLU A 132 -7.10 -36.98 -4.92
CA GLU A 132 -7.31 -37.88 -3.77
C GLU A 132 -8.56 -37.53 -2.94
N GLU A 133 -9.06 -36.28 -2.96
CA GLU A 133 -10.33 -35.84 -2.38
C GLU A 133 -11.50 -36.08 -3.36
N GLN A 134 -11.30 -35.94 -4.67
CA GLN A 134 -12.31 -36.29 -5.68
C GLN A 134 -12.67 -37.79 -5.66
N GLU A 135 -11.70 -38.68 -5.51
CA GLU A 135 -11.97 -40.12 -5.31
C GLU A 135 -12.81 -40.36 -4.05
N LYS A 136 -12.47 -39.66 -2.95
CA LYS A 136 -13.14 -39.79 -1.64
C LYS A 136 -14.50 -39.10 -1.56
N SER A 137 -14.81 -38.14 -2.44
CA SER A 137 -16.08 -37.40 -2.47
C SER A 137 -17.28 -38.22 -2.98
N SER A 138 -17.09 -39.51 -3.26
CA SER A 138 -18.08 -40.40 -3.89
C SER A 138 -19.19 -40.92 -2.94
N GLN A 139 -19.19 -40.55 -1.65
CA GLN A 139 -20.13 -41.07 -0.64
C GLN A 139 -20.82 -39.97 0.19
N TRP A 140 -22.12 -39.75 -0.12
CA TRP A 140 -23.30 -39.51 0.74
C TRP A 140 -23.14 -38.98 2.19
N PRO A 141 -24.14 -38.23 2.73
CA PRO A 141 -25.08 -37.29 2.09
C PRO A 141 -25.29 -35.97 2.90
N GLU A 142 -26.23 -35.12 2.48
CA GLU A 142 -26.56 -33.84 3.14
C GLU A 142 -27.85 -33.89 4.00
N GLU A 143 -27.82 -33.24 5.18
CA GLU A 143 -28.96 -32.67 5.94
C GLU A 143 -28.38 -31.97 7.21
N GLY A 144 -28.96 -30.95 7.86
CA GLY A 144 -30.14 -30.10 7.61
C GLY A 144 -29.98 -28.75 8.36
N GLY A 145 -31.03 -27.94 8.52
CA GLY A 145 -31.01 -26.56 9.10
C GLY A 145 -30.60 -26.42 10.59
N LYS A 146 -30.78 -25.29 11.29
CA LYS A 146 -31.04 -23.87 10.91
C LYS A 146 -30.92 -22.98 12.18
N ASP A 147 -30.65 -21.67 12.00
CA ASP A 147 -31.13 -20.50 12.81
C ASP A 147 -30.76 -20.41 14.34
N VAL A 148 -30.66 -19.25 15.03
CA VAL A 148 -30.66 -17.80 14.69
C VAL A 148 -30.09 -16.96 15.88
N GLU A 149 -29.35 -15.87 15.57
CA GLU A 149 -29.13 -14.59 16.32
C GLU A 149 -28.86 -14.54 17.86
N GLN A 150 -28.47 -13.43 18.50
CA GLN A 150 -28.15 -12.04 18.09
C GLN A 150 -26.90 -11.56 18.87
N GLY A 151 -26.31 -10.40 18.51
CA GLY A 151 -25.03 -9.91 19.08
C GLY A 151 -25.22 -9.06 20.36
N PRO A 152 -25.22 -7.72 20.27
CA PRO A 152 -24.52 -6.86 19.29
C PRO A 152 -23.44 -5.89 19.88
N GLY A 153 -23.17 -4.70 19.27
CA GLY A 153 -21.93 -3.85 19.29
C GLY A 153 -21.63 -2.90 20.49
N GLU A 154 -20.93 -1.75 20.39
CA GLU A 154 -19.84 -1.28 19.48
C GLU A 154 -18.77 -0.44 20.24
N GLY A 155 -17.57 -0.31 19.64
CA GLY A 155 -16.81 0.94 19.42
C GLY A 155 -16.09 1.68 20.58
N GLY A 156 -14.94 2.37 20.44
CA GLY A 156 -14.05 2.80 19.32
C GLY A 156 -14.21 4.31 18.95
N LYS A 157 -13.26 5.25 18.77
CA LYS A 157 -11.78 5.36 18.72
C LYS A 157 -11.27 6.42 19.74
N ALA A 158 -10.71 7.60 19.52
CA ALA A 158 -10.09 8.39 18.44
C ALA A 158 -9.17 9.43 19.15
N ALA A 159 -8.28 10.12 18.43
CA ALA A 159 -7.29 11.01 19.02
C ALA A 159 -7.36 12.51 18.61
N LYS A 160 -6.23 13.12 18.21
CA LYS A 160 -5.87 14.49 18.62
C LYS A 160 -4.84 15.32 17.81
N GLN A 161 -5.14 16.62 17.66
CA GLN A 161 -4.25 17.76 17.26
C GLN A 161 -3.30 18.22 18.40
N GLY A 162 -2.60 19.38 18.36
CA GLY A 162 -1.30 19.60 19.08
C GLY A 162 -1.06 20.71 20.16
N THR A 163 -1.99 21.60 20.49
CA THR A 163 -1.87 22.66 21.55
C THR A 163 -1.90 22.11 22.99
N ARG A 164 -1.70 22.94 24.04
CA ARG A 164 -2.38 22.66 25.34
C ARG A 164 -3.83 23.10 25.26
N SER A 165 -4.59 22.39 24.45
CA SER A 165 -6.04 22.45 24.44
C SER A 165 -6.60 22.28 25.84
N LYS A 166 -7.85 22.72 26.04
CA LYS A 166 -8.78 21.97 26.88
C LYS A 166 -8.79 20.53 26.34
N LEU A 167 -8.03 19.63 26.98
CA LEU A 167 -7.92 18.21 26.64
C LEU A 167 -9.33 17.65 26.73
N THR A 168 -9.96 17.53 25.57
CA THR A 168 -11.39 17.32 25.47
C THR A 168 -11.60 15.83 25.49
N LEU A 169 -12.07 15.29 26.60
CA LEU A 169 -12.54 13.91 26.65
C LEU A 169 -13.86 13.86 25.90
N THR A 170 -13.88 13.24 24.74
CA THR A 170 -15.15 12.91 24.06
C THR A 170 -15.53 11.51 24.49
N ILE A 171 -16.72 11.32 25.02
CA ILE A 171 -17.26 10.00 25.30
C ILE A 171 -18.02 9.59 24.04
N ALA A 172 -17.48 8.59 23.35
CA ALA A 172 -18.16 7.89 22.27
C ALA A 172 -18.72 6.59 22.86
N HIS A 173 -19.96 6.67 23.33
CA HIS A 173 -20.84 5.52 23.24
C HIS A 173 -21.00 5.20 21.75
N LEU A 174 -20.99 3.93 21.40
CA LEU A 174 -21.36 3.50 20.07
C LEU A 174 -22.46 2.44 20.19
N ASP A 175 -23.41 2.53 19.27
CA ASP A 175 -24.66 1.78 19.33
C ASP A 175 -24.40 0.30 19.12
N GLU A 176 -25.36 -0.58 19.35
CA GLU A 176 -25.09 -1.99 19.06
C GLU A 176 -25.10 -2.25 17.54
N LEU A 177 -23.95 -2.61 16.95
CA LEU A 177 -23.87 -3.17 15.58
C LEU A 177 -24.59 -4.53 15.54
N ASP A 178 -25.89 -4.45 15.31
CA ASP A 178 -26.74 -5.56 14.89
C ASP A 178 -26.12 -6.26 13.67
N ALA A 179 -26.29 -7.58 13.60
CA ALA A 179 -25.99 -8.35 12.39
C ALA A 179 -27.15 -8.20 11.37
N ALA A 180 -27.54 -6.96 11.09
CA ALA A 180 -28.64 -6.59 10.22
C ALA A 180 -28.32 -6.98 8.76
N GLY A 181 -28.69 -8.22 8.40
CA GLY A 181 -28.35 -8.84 7.11
C GLY A 181 -28.62 -10.34 7.03
N ASN A 182 -28.85 -11.04 8.15
CA ASN A 182 -29.35 -12.42 8.13
C ASN A 182 -30.86 -12.47 7.82
N ASP A 183 -31.23 -12.14 6.59
CA ASP A 183 -32.58 -12.42 6.07
C ASP A 183 -32.89 -13.93 6.19
N ALA A 184 -34.08 -14.26 6.69
CA ALA A 184 -34.40 -15.59 7.25
C ALA A 184 -34.57 -16.75 6.24
N ASN A 185 -34.01 -16.62 5.03
CA ASN A 185 -34.14 -17.58 3.93
C ASN A 185 -32.96 -18.58 3.87
N GLY A 186 -32.66 -19.21 5.02
CA GLY A 186 -31.50 -20.08 5.19
C GLY A 186 -31.52 -21.32 4.29
N ASN A 187 -30.70 -21.29 3.24
CA ASN A 187 -30.33 -22.44 2.41
C ASN A 187 -28.85 -22.79 2.73
N LYS A 188 -28.60 -23.91 3.41
CA LYS A 188 -27.25 -24.29 3.86
C LYS A 188 -26.43 -24.87 2.71
N SER A 189 -25.58 -24.05 2.08
CA SER A 189 -24.48 -24.53 1.23
C SER A 189 -23.21 -24.71 2.05
N ASN A 190 -22.54 -25.87 1.89
CA ASN A 190 -21.29 -26.18 2.60
C ASN A 190 -20.07 -25.52 1.93
N SER A 191 -19.69 -24.31 2.38
CA SER A 191 -18.39 -23.71 2.05
C SER A 191 -17.36 -23.98 3.16
N LYS A 192 -16.13 -24.40 2.80
CA LYS A 192 -15.05 -24.67 3.75
C LYS A 192 -14.68 -23.38 4.52
N SER A 193 -14.45 -23.49 5.83
CA SER A 193 -14.30 -22.33 6.73
C SER A 193 -12.95 -21.62 6.59
N GLU A 194 -12.91 -20.59 5.75
CA GLU A 194 -11.93 -19.50 5.91
C GLU A 194 -12.39 -18.51 7.00
N ARG A 195 -11.44 -17.82 7.63
CA ARG A 195 -11.73 -16.76 8.61
C ARG A 195 -12.09 -15.44 7.91
N ALA A 196 -13.24 -15.42 7.24
CA ALA A 196 -13.76 -14.20 6.64
C ALA A 196 -13.84 -13.07 7.68
N ALA A 197 -13.27 -11.91 7.36
CA ALA A 197 -13.47 -10.69 8.12
C ALA A 197 -14.95 -10.27 8.02
N HIS A 198 -15.49 -9.68 9.09
CA HIS A 198 -16.90 -9.31 9.10
C HIS A 198 -17.10 -8.00 8.34
N ARG A 199 -17.79 -8.06 7.21
CA ARG A 199 -18.09 -6.89 6.37
C ARG A 199 -19.48 -6.35 6.70
N ILE A 200 -19.58 -5.03 6.77
CA ILE A 200 -20.81 -4.29 7.07
C ILE A 200 -21.13 -3.45 5.84
N ASP A 201 -22.27 -3.71 5.20
CA ASP A 201 -22.77 -2.88 4.11
C ASP A 201 -23.24 -1.52 4.64
N ILE A 202 -22.84 -0.44 3.95
CA ILE A 202 -23.21 0.92 4.32
C ILE A 202 -24.63 1.21 3.77
N PRO A 203 -25.65 1.38 4.63
CA PRO A 203 -27.04 1.51 4.18
C PRO A 203 -27.26 2.81 3.41
N GLU A 204 -28.14 2.77 2.39
CA GLU A 204 -28.23 3.84 1.36
C GLU A 204 -28.50 5.25 1.91
N HIS A 205 -29.20 5.37 3.04
CA HIS A 205 -29.48 6.65 3.69
C HIS A 205 -28.25 7.31 4.36
N SER A 206 -27.14 6.59 4.48
CA SER A 206 -25.89 7.11 5.03
C SER A 206 -25.13 8.01 4.07
N PHE A 207 -25.29 7.86 2.76
CA PHE A 207 -24.65 8.73 1.78
C PHE A 207 -25.23 10.16 1.83
N SER A 208 -24.52 11.14 1.27
CA SER A 208 -25.01 12.52 1.20
C SER A 208 -26.11 12.67 0.12
N PRO A 209 -27.06 13.62 0.29
CA PRO A 209 -28.09 13.87 -0.70
C PRO A 209 -27.51 14.41 -2.02
N PHE A 210 -28.31 14.29 -3.07
CA PHE A 210 -28.01 14.75 -4.42
C PHE A 210 -27.58 16.23 -4.46
N ASN A 211 -26.40 16.52 -5.00
CA ASN A 211 -25.93 17.90 -5.21
C ASN A 211 -26.33 18.36 -6.64
N PRO A 212 -27.28 19.31 -6.78
CA PRO A 212 -27.83 19.70 -8.08
C PRO A 212 -26.86 20.47 -8.98
N SER A 213 -25.70 20.92 -8.47
CA SER A 213 -24.63 21.52 -9.29
C SER A 213 -24.16 20.60 -10.43
N SER A 214 -24.29 19.29 -10.26
CA SER A 214 -23.99 18.29 -11.29
C SER A 214 -24.84 18.40 -12.56
N LEU A 215 -26.09 18.87 -12.44
CA LEU A 215 -26.96 19.11 -13.59
C LEU A 215 -26.45 20.25 -14.49
N PHE A 216 -25.57 21.13 -13.98
CA PHE A 216 -24.94 22.20 -14.76
C PHE A 216 -23.91 21.66 -15.76
N ALA A 217 -23.00 20.78 -15.33
CA ALA A 217 -21.99 20.18 -16.22
C ALA A 217 -22.62 19.26 -17.28
N ILE A 218 -23.64 18.47 -16.88
CA ILE A 218 -24.46 17.67 -17.79
C ILE A 218 -25.21 18.58 -18.77
N GLY A 219 -25.89 19.61 -18.26
CA GLY A 219 -26.67 20.56 -19.07
C GLY A 219 -25.82 21.30 -20.11
N ILE A 220 -24.63 21.78 -19.73
CA ILE A 220 -23.68 22.41 -20.66
C ILE A 220 -23.16 21.40 -21.69
N SER A 221 -22.79 20.18 -21.28
CA SER A 221 -22.32 19.16 -22.22
C SER A 221 -23.38 18.76 -23.25
N VAL A 222 -24.63 18.57 -22.81
CA VAL A 222 -25.76 18.26 -23.69
C VAL A 222 -26.13 19.44 -24.58
N ALA A 223 -26.10 20.68 -24.06
CA ALA A 223 -26.34 21.88 -24.85
C ALA A 223 -25.24 22.11 -25.90
N ALA A 224 -23.96 21.93 -25.54
CA ALA A 224 -22.84 22.00 -26.47
C ALA A 224 -22.95 20.95 -27.58
N CYS A 225 -23.27 19.70 -27.21
CA CYS A 225 -23.55 18.64 -28.17
C CYS A 225 -24.70 19.03 -29.12
N ALA A 226 -25.85 19.44 -28.59
CA ALA A 226 -27.01 19.84 -29.39
C ALA A 226 -26.70 21.02 -30.34
N LEU A 227 -25.95 22.02 -29.86
CA LEU A 227 -25.51 23.16 -30.68
C LEU A 227 -24.58 22.72 -31.81
N CYS A 228 -23.61 21.82 -31.58
CA CYS A 228 -22.80 21.24 -32.66
C CYS A 228 -23.70 20.58 -33.73
N GLY A 229 -24.70 19.80 -33.33
CA GLY A 229 -25.66 19.19 -34.25
C GLY A 229 -26.48 20.21 -35.07
N VAL A 230 -26.99 21.27 -34.42
CA VAL A 230 -27.74 22.36 -35.08
C VAL A 230 -26.88 23.12 -36.10
N TYR A 231 -25.62 23.39 -35.75
CA TYR A 231 -24.64 24.02 -36.65
C TYR A 231 -23.99 23.04 -37.65
N LYS A 232 -24.47 21.79 -37.70
CA LYS A 232 -24.03 20.69 -38.61
C LYS A 232 -22.57 20.24 -38.42
N ASP A 233 -22.00 20.53 -37.26
CA ASP A 233 -20.69 20.03 -36.83
C ASP A 233 -20.82 18.62 -36.25
N TRP A 234 -20.99 17.64 -37.14
CA TRP A 234 -21.20 16.25 -36.76
C TRP A 234 -19.99 15.61 -36.08
N PHE A 235 -18.77 16.13 -36.32
CA PHE A 235 -17.56 15.66 -35.66
C PHE A 235 -17.53 16.07 -34.18
N CYS A 236 -17.69 17.36 -33.87
CA CYS A 236 -17.75 17.79 -32.47
C CYS A 236 -19.00 17.26 -31.75
N PHE A 237 -20.15 17.17 -32.44
CA PHE A 237 -21.35 16.48 -31.91
C PHE A 237 -21.02 15.05 -31.46
N ALA A 238 -20.45 14.23 -32.34
CA ALA A 238 -20.17 12.82 -32.05
C ALA A 238 -19.17 12.67 -30.90
N MET A 239 -18.18 13.55 -30.80
CA MET A 239 -17.11 13.44 -29.79
C MET A 239 -17.46 14.03 -28.43
N ILE A 240 -18.33 15.06 -28.35
CA ILE A 240 -18.96 15.48 -27.09
C ILE A 240 -19.89 14.35 -26.59
N LEU A 241 -20.70 13.78 -27.50
CA LEU A 241 -21.61 12.68 -27.17
C LEU A 241 -20.87 11.42 -26.69
N LEU A 242 -19.77 11.05 -27.35
CA LEU A 242 -18.92 9.93 -26.92
C LEU A 242 -18.28 10.21 -25.56
N GLY A 243 -17.86 11.45 -25.28
CA GLY A 243 -17.36 11.84 -23.95
C GLY A 243 -18.42 11.70 -22.86
N ILE A 244 -19.63 12.22 -23.10
CA ILE A 244 -20.81 12.08 -22.22
C ILE A 244 -21.08 10.60 -21.90
N PHE A 245 -21.11 9.73 -22.90
CA PHE A 245 -21.37 8.30 -22.68
C PHE A 245 -20.21 7.58 -22.02
N SER A 246 -18.96 7.80 -22.45
CA SER A 246 -17.79 7.12 -21.90
C SER A 246 -17.58 7.46 -20.43
N ASN A 247 -17.74 8.73 -20.06
CA ASN A 247 -17.63 9.19 -18.68
C ASN A 247 -18.82 8.74 -17.81
N GLY A 248 -20.04 8.77 -18.36
CA GLY A 248 -21.25 8.30 -17.68
C GLY A 248 -21.23 6.80 -17.41
N ILE A 249 -20.86 5.99 -18.40
CA ILE A 249 -20.70 4.54 -18.27
C ILE A 249 -19.59 4.19 -17.28
N SER A 250 -18.46 4.92 -17.33
CA SER A 250 -17.38 4.74 -16.34
C SER A 250 -17.87 5.00 -14.92
N CYS A 251 -18.54 6.13 -14.67
CA CYS A 251 -19.14 6.44 -13.37
C CYS A 251 -20.17 5.39 -12.90
N LEU A 252 -20.88 4.71 -13.81
CA LEU A 252 -21.79 3.63 -13.48
C LEU A 252 -21.09 2.31 -13.14
N ILE A 253 -20.05 1.94 -13.90
CA ILE A 253 -19.25 0.73 -13.68
C ILE A 253 -18.51 0.84 -12.34
N ILE A 254 -17.79 1.94 -12.13
CA ILE A 254 -17.06 2.22 -10.90
C ILE A 254 -18.05 2.35 -9.74
N GLY A 255 -19.09 3.17 -9.89
CA GLY A 255 -20.19 3.32 -8.94
C GLY A 255 -21.09 2.09 -8.74
N SER A 256 -20.72 0.93 -9.30
CA SER A 256 -21.31 -0.37 -8.97
C SER A 256 -20.61 -1.08 -7.80
N GLY A 257 -19.39 -0.64 -7.44
CA GLY A 257 -18.65 -1.10 -6.27
C GLY A 257 -19.28 -0.63 -4.96
N ILE A 258 -19.53 -1.58 -4.07
CA ILE A 258 -20.18 -1.39 -2.77
C ILE A 258 -19.10 -1.04 -1.74
N LEU A 259 -19.22 0.12 -1.10
CA LEU A 259 -18.36 0.50 0.01
C LEU A 259 -18.85 -0.22 1.27
N GLN A 260 -17.98 -1.07 1.82
CA GLN A 260 -18.20 -1.84 3.04
C GLN A 260 -17.23 -1.36 4.13
N ILE A 261 -17.59 -1.61 5.39
CA ILE A 261 -16.64 -1.53 6.51
C ILE A 261 -16.21 -2.95 6.85
N GLU A 262 -14.91 -3.24 6.78
CA GLU A 262 -14.34 -4.54 7.11
C GLU A 262 -13.80 -4.53 8.54
N GLY A 263 -14.43 -5.28 9.43
CA GLY A 263 -14.05 -5.42 10.84
C GLY A 263 -13.48 -6.81 11.15
N THR A 264 -12.51 -6.87 12.07
CA THR A 264 -12.02 -8.16 12.58
C THR A 264 -12.93 -8.66 13.72
N ASN A 265 -13.36 -9.92 13.63
CA ASN A 265 -14.22 -10.51 14.65
C ASN A 265 -13.46 -10.64 15.99
N PRO A 266 -14.11 -10.36 17.14
CA PRO A 266 -13.50 -10.48 18.46
C PRO A 266 -13.38 -11.95 18.84
N SER A 267 -12.59 -12.27 19.87
CA SER A 267 -12.72 -13.57 20.52
C SER A 267 -14.07 -13.71 21.22
N LEU A 268 -14.67 -14.90 21.11
CA LEU A 268 -15.87 -15.23 21.87
C LEU A 268 -15.55 -15.13 23.37
N ASN A 269 -16.35 -14.37 24.12
CA ASN A 269 -16.11 -13.97 25.53
C ASN A 269 -14.94 -13.00 25.76
N SER A 270 -14.54 -12.19 24.76
CA SER A 270 -13.84 -10.93 25.07
C SER A 270 -14.67 -10.08 26.04
N PRO A 271 -14.06 -9.39 27.02
CA PRO A 271 -14.78 -8.41 27.84
C PRO A 271 -15.25 -7.23 26.98
N PRO A 272 -16.13 -6.35 27.48
CA PRO A 272 -16.43 -5.07 26.81
C PRO A 272 -15.14 -4.34 26.44
N GLY A 273 -15.07 -3.82 25.22
CA GLY A 273 -13.87 -3.18 24.68
C GLY A 273 -13.71 -1.74 25.15
N ASP A 274 -14.27 -1.41 26.32
CA ASP A 274 -14.13 -0.10 26.94
C ASP A 274 -12.66 0.32 26.92
N GLY A 275 -12.34 1.51 26.39
CA GLY A 275 -10.97 1.85 26.03
C GLY A 275 -10.76 3.33 25.73
N ILE A 276 -9.53 3.71 25.42
CA ILE A 276 -9.14 5.10 25.14
C ILE A 276 -8.11 5.16 24.01
N LEU A 277 -8.22 6.13 23.09
CA LEU A 277 -7.13 6.44 22.14
C LEU A 277 -6.30 7.67 22.55
N ASP A 278 -5.00 7.61 22.24
CA ASP A 278 -3.96 8.49 22.79
C ASP A 278 -2.98 9.06 21.73
N GLY A 279 -3.39 10.11 21.02
CA GLY A 279 -2.49 11.04 20.29
C GLY A 279 -2.07 12.24 21.16
N ARG A 280 -2.30 13.48 20.70
CA ARG A 280 -1.76 14.75 21.26
C ARG A 280 -2.71 15.61 22.19
N GLU A 281 -3.80 16.28 21.73
CA GLU A 281 -4.91 17.03 22.44
C GLU A 281 -6.18 16.28 23.01
N ASN A 282 -7.29 16.08 22.25
CA ASN A 282 -8.58 15.44 22.64
C ASN A 282 -8.51 13.92 22.89
N PHE A 283 -8.74 13.45 24.11
CA PHE A 283 -8.88 12.01 24.35
C PHE A 283 -10.29 11.56 23.98
N ILE A 284 -10.47 10.34 23.50
CA ILE A 284 -11.81 9.78 23.30
C ILE A 284 -11.93 8.47 24.07
N LEU A 285 -12.93 8.41 24.95
CA LEU A 285 -13.28 7.28 25.81
C LEU A 285 -14.43 6.51 25.19
N LEU A 286 -14.32 5.19 25.27
CA LEU A 286 -15.08 4.23 24.50
C LEU A 286 -15.88 3.31 25.40
N ILE A 287 -17.12 3.05 25.00
CA ILE A 287 -18.10 2.35 25.81
C ILE A 287 -18.99 1.51 24.89
N GLY A 288 -18.83 0.18 25.00
CA GLY A 288 -19.55 -0.82 24.23
C GLY A 288 -18.69 -2.06 23.95
N ASN A 289 -19.14 -2.95 23.07
CA ASN A 289 -18.53 -4.28 22.97
C ASN A 289 -17.15 -4.32 22.26
N GLU A 290 -16.39 -5.39 22.49
CA GLU A 290 -15.11 -5.63 21.80
C GLU A 290 -15.27 -5.79 20.29
N ARG A 291 -16.37 -6.40 19.78
CA ARG A 291 -16.57 -6.69 18.35
C ARG A 291 -16.26 -5.47 17.52
N SER A 292 -16.86 -4.36 17.92
CA SER A 292 -16.78 -3.17 17.12
C SER A 292 -15.88 -2.13 17.72
N VAL A 293 -15.46 -2.19 18.99
CA VAL A 293 -14.21 -1.51 19.36
C VAL A 293 -13.10 -1.99 18.43
N THR A 294 -13.10 -3.28 18.10
CA THR A 294 -12.20 -3.90 17.11
C THR A 294 -12.49 -3.46 15.68
N THR A 295 -13.74 -3.46 15.17
CA THR A 295 -14.07 -2.85 13.86
C THR A 295 -13.59 -1.39 13.75
N ILE A 296 -13.73 -0.64 14.82
CA ILE A 296 -13.58 0.81 14.83
C ILE A 296 -12.07 1.13 15.10
N THR A 297 -11.30 0.30 15.79
CA THR A 297 -9.82 0.45 15.99
C THR A 297 -8.93 -0.30 14.99
N LYS A 298 -9.38 -1.39 14.36
CA LYS A 298 -8.58 -2.22 13.44
C LYS A 298 -9.23 -2.40 12.06
N GLY A 299 -10.49 -2.04 11.91
CA GLY A 299 -11.19 -2.13 10.63
C GLY A 299 -10.89 -0.94 9.73
N ASN A 300 -11.09 -1.18 8.44
CA ASN A 300 -10.87 -0.25 7.35
C ASN A 300 -12.15 -0.15 6.51
N PHE A 301 -12.21 0.83 5.59
CA PHE A 301 -13.14 0.71 4.47
C PHE A 301 -12.63 -0.37 3.52
N TYR A 302 -13.54 -1.04 2.82
CA TYR A 302 -13.24 -2.00 1.77
C TYR A 302 -14.20 -1.79 0.59
N LEU A 303 -13.66 -1.60 -0.61
CA LEU A 303 -14.49 -1.43 -1.81
C LEU A 303 -14.70 -2.79 -2.50
N HIS A 304 -15.88 -3.37 -2.31
CA HIS A 304 -16.23 -4.67 -2.87
C HIS A 304 -17.01 -4.53 -4.19
N TYR A 305 -16.50 -5.13 -5.26
CA TYR A 305 -17.27 -5.34 -6.48
C TYR A 305 -18.00 -6.71 -6.39
N PRO A 306 -19.34 -6.76 -6.46
CA PRO A 306 -20.11 -7.97 -6.14
C PRO A 306 -20.08 -9.06 -7.23
N SER A 307 -19.22 -8.94 -8.24
CA SER A 307 -18.85 -10.03 -9.15
C SER A 307 -17.51 -9.71 -9.83
N GLU A 308 -16.75 -10.74 -10.21
CA GLU A 308 -15.53 -10.58 -11.00
C GLU A 308 -15.79 -9.92 -12.36
N GLN A 309 -16.97 -10.18 -12.96
CA GLN A 309 -17.38 -9.47 -14.17
C GLN A 309 -17.40 -7.95 -13.99
N LYS A 310 -17.99 -7.45 -12.90
CA LYS A 310 -17.99 -6.00 -12.60
C LYS A 310 -16.60 -5.43 -12.33
N TYR A 311 -15.66 -6.29 -11.92
CA TYR A 311 -14.26 -5.91 -11.77
C TYR A 311 -13.56 -5.83 -13.14
N HIS A 312 -13.81 -6.79 -14.05
CA HIS A 312 -13.33 -6.72 -15.43
C HIS A 312 -13.97 -5.58 -16.25
N ASP A 313 -15.21 -5.20 -15.94
CA ASP A 313 -15.88 -4.05 -16.54
C ASP A 313 -15.10 -2.74 -16.28
N ILE A 314 -14.30 -2.63 -15.21
CA ILE A 314 -13.39 -1.50 -14.95
C ILE A 314 -12.34 -1.38 -16.07
N GLY A 315 -11.84 -2.52 -16.58
CA GLY A 315 -10.98 -2.57 -17.77
C GLY A 315 -11.71 -2.11 -19.03
N VAL A 316 -13.00 -2.48 -19.20
CA VAL A 316 -13.83 -2.00 -20.32
C VAL A 316 -14.07 -0.48 -20.22
N SER A 317 -14.24 0.07 -19.01
CA SER A 317 -14.29 1.51 -18.75
C SER A 317 -12.97 2.20 -19.15
N ALA A 318 -11.82 1.65 -18.75
CA ALA A 318 -10.51 2.15 -19.17
C ALA A 318 -10.36 2.12 -20.70
N ALA A 319 -10.79 1.04 -21.38
CA ALA A 319 -10.80 0.95 -22.85
C ALA A 319 -11.67 2.02 -23.50
N ALA A 320 -12.88 2.26 -22.98
CA ALA A 320 -13.79 3.27 -23.49
C ALA A 320 -13.19 4.68 -23.37
N LEU A 321 -12.63 5.03 -22.21
CA LEU A 321 -11.98 6.32 -21.98
C LEU A 321 -10.70 6.50 -22.81
N THR A 322 -9.88 5.45 -22.96
CA THR A 322 -8.69 5.47 -23.84
C THR A 322 -9.08 5.67 -25.30
N THR A 323 -10.11 4.96 -25.76
CA THR A 323 -10.62 5.04 -27.14
C THR A 323 -11.27 6.40 -27.39
N GLN A 324 -12.03 6.93 -26.44
CA GLN A 324 -12.57 8.29 -26.46
C GLN A 324 -11.45 9.31 -26.64
N PHE A 325 -10.39 9.26 -25.81
CA PHE A 325 -9.25 10.16 -25.91
C PHE A 325 -8.59 10.08 -27.29
N LEU A 326 -8.20 8.88 -27.73
CA LEU A 326 -7.55 8.67 -29.03
C LEU A 326 -8.41 9.20 -30.18
N LEU A 327 -9.72 8.91 -30.18
CA LEU A 327 -10.65 9.43 -31.18
C LEU A 327 -10.81 10.97 -31.08
N GLN A 328 -10.74 11.56 -29.90
CA GLN A 328 -10.77 13.02 -29.74
C GLN A 328 -9.56 13.69 -30.39
N LEU A 329 -8.38 13.06 -30.37
CA LEU A 329 -7.19 13.55 -31.11
C LEU A 329 -7.40 13.62 -32.62
N PHE A 330 -8.01 12.59 -33.23
CA PHE A 330 -8.22 12.56 -34.68
C PHE A 330 -9.43 13.38 -35.14
N ILE A 331 -10.51 13.42 -34.35
CA ILE A 331 -11.84 13.86 -34.81
C ILE A 331 -12.19 15.28 -34.36
N ILE A 332 -11.79 15.74 -33.17
CA ILE A 332 -12.11 17.11 -32.72
C ILE A 332 -11.51 18.19 -33.65
N PRO A 333 -10.25 18.08 -34.12
CA PRO A 333 -9.72 19.06 -35.05
C PRO A 333 -10.51 19.13 -36.37
N GLN A 334 -11.14 18.03 -36.82
CA GLN A 334 -11.98 17.99 -38.05
C GLN A 334 -13.28 18.79 -37.91
N GLY A 335 -13.66 19.16 -36.69
CA GLY A 335 -14.77 20.06 -36.43
C GLY A 335 -14.49 21.49 -36.91
N THR A 336 -15.56 22.25 -37.06
CA THR A 336 -15.51 23.70 -37.27
C THR A 336 -14.95 24.39 -36.03
N LEU A 337 -14.40 25.61 -36.20
CA LEU A 337 -13.97 26.45 -35.08
C LEU A 337 -15.08 26.63 -34.02
N PHE A 338 -16.35 26.73 -34.45
CA PHE A 338 -17.48 26.79 -33.53
C PHE A 338 -17.61 25.50 -32.70
N GLY A 339 -17.60 24.33 -33.34
CA GLY A 339 -17.70 23.05 -32.63
C GLY A 339 -16.51 22.78 -31.71
N GLN A 340 -15.30 23.19 -32.10
CA GLN A 340 -14.11 23.13 -31.25
C GLN A 340 -14.28 24.00 -29.98
N ILE A 341 -14.83 25.20 -30.10
CA ILE A 341 -15.17 26.09 -28.96
C ILE A 341 -16.30 25.48 -28.10
N MET A 342 -17.29 24.83 -28.70
CA MET A 342 -18.35 24.14 -27.95
C MET A 342 -17.81 22.90 -27.19
N PHE A 343 -16.89 22.14 -27.80
CA PHE A 343 -16.19 21.05 -27.12
C PHE A 343 -15.33 21.57 -25.96
N LEU A 344 -14.50 22.59 -26.19
CA LEU A 344 -13.70 23.26 -25.15
C LEU A 344 -14.55 23.76 -23.98
N SER A 345 -15.65 24.46 -24.24
CA SER A 345 -16.51 24.99 -23.17
C SER A 345 -17.22 23.88 -22.39
N SER A 346 -17.56 22.75 -23.02
CA SER A 346 -18.05 21.56 -22.30
C SER A 346 -16.97 20.93 -21.40
N LEU A 347 -15.72 20.87 -21.86
CA LEU A 347 -14.59 20.39 -21.06
C LEU A 347 -14.27 21.34 -19.90
N ALA A 348 -14.24 22.65 -20.13
CA ALA A 348 -13.93 23.66 -19.12
C ALA A 348 -15.00 23.72 -18.01
N ALA A 349 -16.28 23.64 -18.38
CA ALA A 349 -17.38 23.53 -17.40
C ALA A 349 -17.29 22.23 -16.59
N SER A 350 -16.92 21.12 -17.24
CA SER A 350 -16.73 19.82 -16.58
C SER A 350 -15.46 19.80 -15.72
N TRP A 351 -14.39 20.49 -16.10
CA TRP A 351 -13.19 20.69 -15.29
C TRP A 351 -13.51 21.49 -14.03
N ILE A 352 -14.18 22.64 -14.15
CA ILE A 352 -14.59 23.46 -13.00
C ILE A 352 -15.49 22.64 -12.06
N HIS A 353 -16.39 21.82 -12.61
CA HIS A 353 -17.20 20.91 -11.82
C HIS A 353 -16.35 19.84 -11.11
N ASN A 354 -15.41 19.20 -11.80
CA ASN A 354 -14.51 18.21 -11.23
C ASN A 354 -13.57 18.80 -10.16
N ALA A 355 -13.02 19.99 -10.37
CA ALA A 355 -12.21 20.71 -9.39
C ALA A 355 -13.02 21.06 -8.13
N TYR A 356 -14.27 21.54 -8.29
CA TYR A 356 -15.20 21.71 -7.17
C TYR A 356 -15.47 20.40 -6.43
N LEU A 357 -15.69 19.30 -7.16
CA LEU A 357 -15.96 17.97 -6.57
C LEU A 357 -14.73 17.34 -5.90
N ALA A 358 -13.53 17.59 -6.41
CA ALA A 358 -12.25 17.20 -5.81
C ALA A 358 -11.91 18.06 -4.57
N SER A 359 -12.40 19.31 -4.52
CA SER A 359 -12.32 20.16 -3.33
C SER A 359 -13.30 19.76 -2.21
N LEU A 360 -14.22 18.82 -2.46
CA LEU A 360 -15.03 18.22 -1.41
C LEU A 360 -14.17 17.23 -0.62
N ASP A 361 -13.77 17.64 0.59
CA ASP A 361 -12.94 16.84 1.49
C ASP A 361 -13.51 15.41 1.67
N SER A 362 -12.73 14.43 1.21
CA SER A 362 -13.10 13.02 1.26
C SER A 362 -13.13 12.50 2.69
N GLU A 363 -12.36 13.08 3.63
CA GLU A 363 -12.39 12.76 5.05
C GLU A 363 -13.69 13.26 5.69
N VAL A 364 -14.20 14.43 5.30
CA VAL A 364 -15.50 14.96 5.76
C VAL A 364 -16.65 14.08 5.26
N LEU A 365 -16.59 13.59 4.01
CA LEU A 365 -17.58 12.64 3.49
C LEU A 365 -17.49 11.26 4.17
N GLN A 366 -16.29 10.69 4.28
CA GLN A 366 -16.03 9.40 4.92
C GLN A 366 -16.42 9.42 6.42
N SER A 367 -16.08 10.48 7.14
CA SER A 367 -16.45 10.66 8.55
C SER A 367 -17.95 10.96 8.72
N GLY A 368 -18.57 11.69 7.79
CA GLY A 368 -20.03 11.87 7.74
C GLY A 368 -20.81 10.55 7.56
N ILE A 369 -20.28 9.63 6.74
CA ILE A 369 -20.80 8.26 6.62
C ILE A 369 -20.58 7.49 7.93
N LEU A 370 -19.34 7.49 8.45
CA LEU A 370 -18.96 6.84 9.71
C LEU A 370 -19.92 7.23 10.85
N ARG A 371 -20.27 8.52 10.96
CA ARG A 371 -21.24 9.04 11.94
C ARG A 371 -22.60 8.35 11.83
N LYS A 372 -23.19 8.34 10.63
CA LYS A 372 -24.57 7.85 10.44
C LYS A 372 -24.70 6.34 10.60
N VAL A 373 -23.65 5.59 10.26
CA VAL A 373 -23.65 4.13 10.36
C VAL A 373 -23.46 3.65 11.80
N LEU A 374 -22.68 4.38 12.60
CA LEU A 374 -22.10 3.87 13.85
C LEU A 374 -22.52 4.71 15.08
N LEU A 375 -22.52 6.05 14.96
CA LEU A 375 -23.02 7.00 15.97
C LEU A 375 -24.49 7.39 15.69
N ARG A 376 -25.35 6.40 15.42
CA ARG A 376 -26.70 6.66 14.88
C ARG A 376 -27.64 7.30 15.92
N ASN A 377 -27.56 6.85 17.17
CA ASN A 377 -28.34 7.34 18.32
C ASN A 377 -27.43 7.94 19.41
N SER A 378 -26.19 7.45 19.53
CA SER A 378 -25.24 7.90 20.56
C SER A 378 -24.75 9.35 20.39
N ALA A 379 -24.97 10.16 21.43
CA ALA A 379 -24.49 11.53 21.48
C ALA A 379 -23.02 11.60 21.94
N LEU A 380 -22.17 12.29 21.16
CA LEU A 380 -20.77 12.56 21.52
C LEU A 380 -20.66 13.57 22.67
N VAL A 381 -20.58 13.08 23.92
CA VAL A 381 -20.50 13.92 25.12
C VAL A 381 -19.07 14.45 25.30
N ARG A 382 -18.87 15.77 25.25
CA ARG A 382 -17.55 16.42 25.27
C ARG A 382 -17.26 17.12 26.60
N ILE A 383 -16.23 16.69 27.31
CA ILE A 383 -15.83 17.21 28.64
C ILE A 383 -14.41 17.81 28.57
N PRO A 384 -14.22 19.13 28.81
CA PRO A 384 -12.91 19.78 28.74
C PRO A 384 -12.10 19.69 30.05
N PHE A 385 -10.84 19.28 29.97
CA PHE A 385 -9.89 19.24 31.11
C PHE A 385 -8.61 20.05 30.84
N GLU A 386 -7.96 20.60 31.88
CA GLU A 386 -6.69 21.36 31.70
C GLU A 386 -5.41 20.50 31.81
N LYS A 387 -5.46 19.31 32.42
CA LYS A 387 -4.29 18.44 32.70
C LYS A 387 -4.57 16.99 32.31
N ARG A 388 -3.63 16.32 31.62
CA ARG A 388 -3.75 14.91 31.16
C ARG A 388 -4.11 13.97 32.31
N THR A 389 -3.50 14.14 33.47
CA THR A 389 -3.79 13.40 34.71
C THR A 389 -5.28 13.41 35.08
N ALA A 390 -5.97 14.55 34.92
CA ALA A 390 -7.40 14.65 35.26
C ALA A 390 -8.28 13.85 34.28
N VAL A 391 -7.91 13.81 32.99
CA VAL A 391 -8.58 12.98 31.99
C VAL A 391 -8.41 11.49 32.31
N VAL A 392 -7.18 11.07 32.62
CA VAL A 392 -6.84 9.67 32.94
C VAL A 392 -7.56 9.20 34.21
N VAL A 393 -7.56 10.01 35.27
CA VAL A 393 -8.27 9.69 36.52
C VAL A 393 -9.78 9.62 36.29
N PHE A 394 -10.37 10.57 35.55
CA PHE A 394 -11.79 10.51 35.20
C PHE A 394 -12.14 9.23 34.43
N ALA A 395 -11.35 8.87 33.41
CA ALA A 395 -11.56 7.64 32.64
C ALA A 395 -11.44 6.38 33.51
N ALA A 396 -10.46 6.31 34.41
CA ALA A 396 -10.29 5.19 35.34
C ALA A 396 -11.50 5.05 36.30
N THR A 397 -11.95 6.16 36.91
CA THR A 397 -13.10 6.17 37.82
C THR A 397 -14.42 5.85 37.10
N TYR A 398 -14.59 6.33 35.87
CA TYR A 398 -15.81 6.12 35.08
C TYR A 398 -15.92 4.68 34.57
N ALA A 399 -14.88 4.17 33.90
CA ALA A 399 -14.91 2.87 33.23
C ALA A 399 -14.64 1.68 34.16
N LYS A 400 -13.94 1.88 35.29
CA LYS A 400 -13.55 0.83 36.24
C LYS A 400 -12.72 -0.27 35.54
N PRO A 401 -11.45 0.02 35.18
CA PRO A 401 -10.55 -0.94 34.54
C PRO A 401 -10.26 -2.15 35.44
N ALA A 402 -9.86 -3.27 34.84
CA ALA A 402 -9.60 -4.52 35.55
C ALA A 402 -8.41 -4.42 36.52
N ASP A 403 -7.32 -3.77 36.08
CA ASP A 403 -6.23 -3.30 36.94
C ASP A 403 -6.11 -1.76 36.79
N PRO A 404 -6.57 -0.97 37.79
CA PRO A 404 -6.42 0.47 37.78
C PRO A 404 -4.97 0.94 37.91
N ARG A 405 -4.09 0.13 38.50
CA ARG A 405 -2.68 0.45 38.73
C ARG A 405 -1.87 0.33 37.44
N GLU A 406 -2.02 -0.78 36.71
CA GLU A 406 -1.39 -0.99 35.40
C GLU A 406 -1.80 0.11 34.41
N PHE A 407 -3.09 0.44 34.35
CA PHE A 407 -3.62 1.52 33.51
C PHE A 407 -3.01 2.89 33.85
N LEU A 408 -2.86 3.21 35.14
CA LEU A 408 -2.24 4.46 35.59
C LEU A 408 -0.73 4.51 35.34
N ASP A 409 -0.03 3.38 35.43
CA ASP A 409 1.40 3.30 35.13
C ASP A 409 1.68 3.47 33.62
N GLU A 410 0.83 2.93 32.74
CA GLU A 410 0.90 3.13 31.28
C GLU A 410 0.53 4.57 30.86
N MET A 411 -0.63 5.08 31.31
CA MET A 411 -1.11 6.40 30.86
C MET A 411 -0.33 7.60 31.45
N ILE A 412 0.42 7.37 32.53
CA ILE A 412 1.28 8.34 33.20
C ILE A 412 2.63 7.65 33.54
N PRO A 413 3.57 7.51 32.59
CA PRO A 413 4.81 6.72 32.77
C PRO A 413 5.84 7.32 33.76
N ASN A 414 5.48 8.36 34.52
CA ASN A 414 6.35 8.95 35.53
C ASN A 414 6.34 8.12 36.82
N ASN A 415 7.52 7.75 37.31
CA ASN A 415 7.73 6.81 38.42
C ASN A 415 8.60 7.38 39.57
N THR A 416 8.65 8.70 39.75
CA THR A 416 9.22 9.29 40.99
C THR A 416 8.43 8.81 42.23
N PRO A 417 9.02 8.86 43.46
CA PRO A 417 8.32 8.46 44.68
C PRO A 417 6.95 9.15 44.85
N ALA A 418 6.85 10.44 44.51
CA ALA A 418 5.61 11.19 44.51
C ALA A 418 4.55 10.58 43.57
N TRP A 419 4.92 10.25 42.33
CA TRP A 419 3.99 9.61 41.39
C TRP A 419 3.62 8.18 41.78
N LYS A 420 4.55 7.41 42.38
CA LYS A 420 4.23 6.09 42.92
C LYS A 420 3.16 6.17 44.01
N LEU A 421 3.25 7.15 44.91
CA LEU A 421 2.27 7.41 45.96
C LEU A 421 0.93 7.94 45.40
N ILE A 422 0.95 8.90 44.46
CA ILE A 422 -0.25 9.42 43.78
C ILE A 422 -1.02 8.27 43.10
N LYS A 423 -0.34 7.45 42.30
CA LYS A 423 -0.95 6.31 41.61
C LYS A 423 -1.55 5.28 42.59
N LYS A 424 -0.86 4.99 43.70
CA LYS A 424 -1.37 4.12 44.77
C LYS A 424 -2.67 4.72 45.36
N THR A 425 -2.62 5.97 45.80
CA THR A 425 -3.76 6.72 46.37
C THR A 425 -5.00 6.70 45.47
N ILE A 426 -4.81 6.82 44.14
CA ILE A 426 -5.92 6.76 43.17
C ILE A 426 -6.43 5.31 43.01
N THR A 427 -5.54 4.32 43.00
CA THR A 427 -5.91 2.88 42.92
C THR A 427 -6.76 2.49 44.13
N ASP A 428 -6.26 2.76 45.33
CA ASP A 428 -6.92 2.46 46.61
C ASP A 428 -8.31 3.13 46.67
N ALA A 429 -8.39 4.41 46.32
CA ALA A 429 -9.66 5.15 46.31
C ALA A 429 -10.67 4.62 45.27
N ILE A 430 -10.23 4.13 44.10
CA ILE A 430 -11.12 3.52 43.09
C ILE A 430 -11.67 2.18 43.62
N LEU A 431 -10.83 1.36 44.26
CA LEU A 431 -11.25 0.09 44.86
C LEU A 431 -12.27 0.30 45.99
N GLU A 432 -12.06 1.31 46.84
CA GLU A 432 -13.00 1.69 47.91
C GLU A 432 -14.19 2.54 47.44
N LYS A 433 -14.29 2.88 46.14
CA LYS A 433 -15.32 3.77 45.56
C LYS A 433 -15.36 5.18 46.16
N GLN A 434 -14.24 5.65 46.72
CA GLN A 434 -14.10 6.97 47.33
C GLN A 434 -13.58 8.02 46.32
N VAL A 435 -13.81 9.30 46.62
CA VAL A 435 -13.20 10.40 45.85
C VAL A 435 -11.70 10.50 46.23
N PRO A 436 -10.75 10.39 45.28
CA PRO A 436 -9.32 10.28 45.61
C PRO A 436 -8.75 11.43 46.44
N LYS A 437 -9.34 12.63 46.35
CA LYS A 437 -8.95 13.76 47.21
C LYS A 437 -9.27 13.48 48.69
N THR A 438 -10.51 13.10 49.01
CA THR A 438 -10.95 12.83 50.38
C THR A 438 -10.15 11.67 50.99
N PHE A 439 -9.90 10.65 50.19
CA PHE A 439 -9.07 9.50 50.57
C PHE A 439 -7.61 9.90 50.86
N ALA A 440 -7.00 10.76 50.03
CA ALA A 440 -5.66 11.29 50.27
C ALA A 440 -5.55 12.12 51.56
N GLU A 441 -6.57 12.95 51.82
CA GLU A 441 -6.66 13.81 53.02
C GLU A 441 -6.88 12.98 54.31
N MET A 442 -7.46 11.78 54.23
CA MET A 442 -7.69 10.91 55.38
C MET A 442 -6.55 9.92 55.65
N ASN A 443 -6.03 9.22 54.63
CA ASN A 443 -5.25 7.99 54.84
C ASN A 443 -3.74 8.11 54.58
N ASN A 444 -3.27 9.06 53.76
CA ASN A 444 -1.87 9.10 53.29
C ASN A 444 -1.04 10.27 53.86
N SER A 445 -1.51 10.92 54.93
CA SER A 445 -0.87 12.09 55.56
C SER A 445 0.62 11.88 55.91
N GLU A 446 0.96 10.77 56.59
CA GLU A 446 2.34 10.49 57.00
C GLU A 446 3.28 10.20 55.81
N ASP A 447 2.80 9.53 54.76
CA ASP A 447 3.62 9.22 53.58
C ASP A 447 3.83 10.44 52.68
N ILE A 448 2.87 11.37 52.65
CA ILE A 448 3.06 12.68 52.04
C ILE A 448 4.09 13.51 52.84
N ALA A 449 4.07 13.42 54.17
CA ALA A 449 5.05 14.11 55.03
C ALA A 449 6.50 13.65 54.79
N LYS A 450 6.72 12.40 54.33
CA LYS A 450 8.04 11.84 53.98
C LYS A 450 8.59 12.32 52.62
N LEU A 451 7.77 12.96 51.78
CA LEU A 451 8.20 13.52 50.48
C LEU A 451 8.83 14.92 50.64
N GLY A 452 9.71 15.30 49.71
CA GLY A 452 10.30 16.63 49.70
C GLY A 452 9.26 17.73 49.40
N ALA A 453 9.47 18.95 49.89
CA ALA A 453 8.49 20.05 49.78
C ALA A 453 8.05 20.39 48.32
N LYS A 454 8.89 20.11 47.32
CA LYS A 454 8.52 20.23 45.89
C LYS A 454 7.53 19.15 45.45
N ASP A 455 7.73 17.92 45.90
CA ASP A 455 6.86 16.76 45.62
C ASP A 455 5.53 16.87 46.36
N GLN A 456 5.55 17.30 47.62
CA GLN A 456 4.33 17.62 48.38
C GLN A 456 3.47 18.65 47.64
N ARG A 457 4.09 19.72 47.13
CA ARG A 457 3.38 20.74 46.35
C ARG A 457 2.79 20.18 45.05
N LEU A 458 3.48 19.24 44.38
CA LEU A 458 2.96 18.57 43.18
C LEU A 458 1.68 17.77 43.47
N VAL A 459 1.59 17.07 44.62
CA VAL A 459 0.39 16.35 45.05
C VAL A 459 -0.82 17.30 45.20
N TRP A 460 -0.60 18.46 45.84
CA TRP A 460 -1.66 19.45 46.05
C TRP A 460 -2.02 20.23 44.77
N ASP A 461 -1.06 20.58 43.92
CA ASP A 461 -1.32 21.24 42.63
C ASP A 461 -2.02 20.32 41.61
N ILE A 462 -1.97 18.99 41.78
CA ILE A 462 -2.76 18.03 40.98
C ILE A 462 -4.22 17.96 41.45
N THR A 463 -4.49 18.26 42.72
CA THR A 463 -5.83 18.14 43.35
C THR A 463 -6.59 19.48 43.51
N GLY A 464 -6.02 20.61 43.08
CA GLY A 464 -6.57 21.95 43.27
C GLY A 464 -6.81 22.82 42.01
N LYS A 465 -8.08 23.21 41.81
CA LYS A 465 -8.65 24.37 41.05
C LYS A 465 -8.24 24.63 39.58
N TYR A 466 -9.20 25.16 38.81
CA TYR A 466 -9.14 25.49 37.37
C TYR A 466 -9.90 26.80 37.06
N ARG A 467 -9.46 27.58 36.05
CA ARG A 467 -10.09 28.86 35.59
C ARG A 467 -9.48 29.33 34.25
N PHE A 468 -10.31 29.85 33.34
CA PHE A 468 -9.92 30.16 31.94
C PHE A 468 -9.70 31.65 31.61
N SER A 469 -9.08 31.90 30.43
CA SER A 469 -8.84 33.20 29.77
C SER A 469 -8.64 33.00 28.24
N GLU A 470 -8.55 34.06 27.42
CA GLU A 470 -8.92 34.05 25.99
C GLU A 470 -8.19 35.10 25.08
N SER A 471 -8.06 34.86 23.76
CA SER A 471 -7.68 35.85 22.70
C SER A 471 -7.90 35.32 21.24
N THR A 472 -7.50 36.07 20.18
CA THR A 472 -7.93 35.94 18.75
C THR A 472 -6.74 35.82 17.73
N ARG A 473 -6.77 35.96 16.37
CA ARG A 473 -7.63 36.69 15.38
C ARG A 473 -7.44 36.27 13.87
N THR A 474 -8.18 36.95 12.98
CA THR A 474 -8.28 37.15 11.48
C THR A 474 -7.00 37.23 10.58
N THR A 475 -6.96 37.22 9.21
CA THR A 475 -7.93 37.12 8.04
C THR A 475 -7.24 37.03 6.65
N GLY A 476 -7.90 36.44 5.63
CA GLY A 476 -7.95 36.86 4.18
C GLY A 476 -6.71 36.64 3.26
N CYS A 477 -6.77 36.77 1.92
CA CYS A 477 -7.91 36.80 0.97
C CYS A 477 -7.46 36.53 -0.51
N GLU A 478 -8.42 36.56 -1.44
CA GLU A 478 -8.42 36.27 -2.90
C GLU A 478 -7.31 36.86 -3.81
N ALA A 479 -7.11 36.25 -4.99
CA ALA A 479 -7.30 36.90 -6.32
C ALA A 479 -7.23 35.89 -7.49
N ALA A 480 -7.81 36.24 -8.64
CA ALA A 480 -7.73 35.51 -9.91
C ALA A 480 -7.16 36.40 -11.04
N LEU A 481 -6.86 35.84 -12.21
CA LEU A 481 -7.05 36.55 -13.49
C LEU A 481 -7.17 35.59 -14.70
N ASP A 482 -7.29 36.18 -15.89
CA ASP A 482 -7.84 35.63 -17.14
C ASP A 482 -6.95 35.98 -18.34
N SER A 483 -7.02 35.20 -19.42
CA SER A 483 -6.85 35.65 -20.82
C SER A 483 -7.01 34.50 -21.82
N SER A 484 -7.46 34.82 -23.04
CA SER A 484 -7.81 33.84 -24.07
C SER A 484 -6.63 33.39 -24.94
N PHE A 485 -6.64 32.12 -25.32
CA PHE A 485 -5.57 31.43 -26.06
C PHE A 485 -6.17 30.70 -27.29
N GLN A 486 -5.43 30.54 -28.39
CA GLN A 486 -5.81 29.58 -29.43
C GLN A 486 -5.37 28.18 -28.95
N LEU A 487 -6.30 27.42 -28.39
CA LEU A 487 -5.99 26.17 -27.70
C LEU A 487 -5.61 25.03 -28.65
N ASP A 488 -4.54 24.30 -28.30
CA ASP A 488 -4.40 22.87 -28.61
C ASP A 488 -5.52 22.11 -27.89
N VAL A 489 -6.68 22.07 -28.53
CA VAL A 489 -7.90 21.49 -27.95
C VAL A 489 -7.72 20.03 -27.57
N SER A 490 -6.96 19.28 -28.35
CA SER A 490 -6.96 17.82 -28.29
C SER A 490 -5.88 17.23 -27.38
N GLY A 491 -4.67 17.81 -27.39
CA GLY A 491 -3.62 17.43 -26.44
C GLY A 491 -3.99 17.85 -25.01
N ILE A 492 -4.51 19.06 -24.83
CA ILE A 492 -4.94 19.57 -23.51
C ILE A 492 -6.09 18.72 -22.95
N ALA A 493 -7.09 18.36 -23.75
CA ALA A 493 -8.29 17.64 -23.28
C ALA A 493 -8.01 16.31 -22.56
N GLY A 494 -6.99 15.55 -22.98
CA GLY A 494 -6.70 14.22 -22.43
C GLY A 494 -5.86 14.21 -21.15
N PHE A 495 -5.06 15.26 -20.94
CA PHE A 495 -4.08 15.34 -19.85
C PHE A 495 -4.43 16.41 -18.80
N PHE A 496 -5.02 17.54 -19.21
CA PHE A 496 -5.45 18.59 -18.30
C PHE A 496 -6.67 18.15 -17.49
N GLY A 497 -6.76 18.56 -16.22
CA GLY A 497 -7.91 18.24 -15.37
C GLY A 497 -8.04 16.76 -14.95
N GLY A 498 -7.03 15.92 -15.22
CA GLY A 498 -7.09 14.47 -15.00
C GLY A 498 -7.02 14.04 -13.53
N GLU A 499 -6.26 14.76 -12.70
CA GLU A 499 -6.17 14.47 -11.27
C GLU A 499 -7.48 14.87 -10.56
N GLU A 500 -8.05 16.02 -10.93
CA GLU A 500 -9.33 16.50 -10.45
C GLU A 500 -10.49 15.63 -10.95
N ALA A 501 -10.44 15.13 -12.19
CA ALA A 501 -11.41 14.17 -12.70
C ALA A 501 -11.34 12.84 -11.93
N PHE A 502 -10.14 12.33 -11.64
CA PHE A 502 -9.96 11.10 -10.87
C PHE A 502 -10.43 11.25 -9.41
N ALA A 503 -10.08 12.35 -8.73
CA ALA A 503 -10.55 12.65 -7.37
C ALA A 503 -12.06 12.95 -7.32
N ALA A 504 -12.61 13.58 -8.35
CA ALA A 504 -14.06 13.71 -8.51
C ALA A 504 -14.74 12.34 -8.70
N MET A 505 -14.09 11.36 -9.32
CA MET A 505 -14.66 10.02 -9.50
C MET A 505 -14.51 9.11 -8.26
N SER A 506 -13.44 9.20 -7.47
CA SER A 506 -13.31 8.40 -6.23
C SER A 506 -14.47 8.64 -5.25
N SER A 507 -14.95 9.88 -5.19
CA SER A 507 -16.09 10.31 -4.39
C SER A 507 -17.47 9.84 -4.94
N VAL A 508 -17.53 9.10 -6.05
CA VAL A 508 -18.76 8.40 -6.51
C VAL A 508 -19.19 7.32 -5.51
N HIS A 509 -18.24 6.62 -4.88
CA HIS A 509 -18.53 5.63 -3.83
C HIS A 509 -19.04 6.26 -2.52
N LEU A 510 -18.69 7.54 -2.28
CA LEU A 510 -19.09 8.30 -1.09
C LEU A 510 -20.44 9.02 -1.27
N VAL A 511 -20.96 9.10 -2.50
CA VAL A 511 -22.23 9.77 -2.82
C VAL A 511 -23.00 8.95 -3.86
N ARG A 512 -23.81 7.99 -3.41
CA ARG A 512 -24.50 6.98 -4.26
C ARG A 512 -25.29 7.54 -5.45
N GLY A 513 -25.77 8.78 -5.38
CA GLY A 513 -26.42 9.47 -6.51
C GLY A 513 -25.48 9.82 -7.67
N ARG A 514 -24.16 9.95 -7.43
CA ARG A 514 -23.19 10.45 -8.42
C ARG A 514 -22.81 9.46 -9.51
N ARG A 515 -23.10 8.16 -9.33
CA ARG A 515 -22.97 7.17 -10.42
C ARG A 515 -23.78 7.53 -11.67
N TRP A 516 -24.94 8.17 -11.48
CA TRP A 516 -25.81 8.66 -12.54
C TRP A 516 -25.45 10.07 -13.05
N LEU A 517 -24.45 10.72 -12.46
CA LEU A 517 -24.10 12.12 -12.73
C LEU A 517 -22.82 12.29 -13.56
N GLY A 518 -22.18 11.19 -13.97
CA GLY A 518 -21.02 11.21 -14.87
C GLY A 518 -21.33 11.58 -16.33
N PHE A 519 -22.59 11.80 -16.71
CA PHE A 519 -23.01 12.00 -18.10
C PHE A 519 -22.73 13.44 -18.62
N TYR A 520 -21.47 13.85 -18.53
CA TYR A 520 -20.90 15.09 -19.07
C TYR A 520 -19.57 14.78 -19.77
N ASN A 521 -19.10 15.68 -20.62
CA ASN A 521 -17.83 15.50 -21.34
C ASN A 521 -16.64 15.82 -20.41
N SER A 522 -16.12 14.82 -19.69
CA SER A 522 -15.01 15.03 -18.75
C SER A 522 -13.67 15.26 -19.47
N PRO A 523 -12.86 16.22 -19.01
CA PRO A 523 -11.43 16.26 -19.35
C PRO A 523 -10.68 15.11 -18.68
N GLY A 524 -9.41 14.93 -19.05
CA GLY A 524 -8.47 14.06 -18.36
C GLY A 524 -8.69 12.56 -18.57
N SER A 525 -9.50 12.18 -19.57
CA SER A 525 -9.95 10.80 -19.77
C SER A 525 -8.81 9.79 -19.94
N TYR A 526 -7.66 10.18 -20.49
CA TYR A 526 -6.48 9.30 -20.57
C TYR A 526 -5.83 9.04 -19.20
N PHE A 527 -5.69 10.07 -18.37
CA PHE A 527 -5.17 9.90 -17.00
C PHE A 527 -6.10 9.02 -16.16
N VAL A 528 -7.40 9.28 -16.26
CA VAL A 528 -8.45 8.50 -15.60
C VAL A 528 -8.43 7.03 -16.08
N ALA A 529 -8.31 6.80 -17.39
CA ALA A 529 -8.14 5.46 -17.97
C ALA A 529 -6.86 4.76 -17.45
N LYS A 530 -5.74 5.48 -17.37
CA LYS A 530 -4.47 4.97 -16.83
C LYS A 530 -4.62 4.49 -15.38
N LYS A 531 -5.31 5.26 -14.55
CA LYS A 531 -5.61 4.87 -13.17
C LYS A 531 -6.53 3.65 -13.07
N TYR A 532 -7.53 3.51 -13.96
CA TYR A 532 -8.46 2.36 -13.93
C TYR A 532 -7.93 1.10 -14.59
N GLY A 533 -7.03 1.19 -15.57
CA GLY A 533 -6.35 0.02 -16.12
C GLY A 533 -5.50 -0.70 -15.07
N VAL A 534 -4.77 0.03 -14.23
CA VAL A 534 -4.00 -0.53 -13.09
C VAL A 534 -4.89 -1.29 -12.09
N LEU A 535 -6.19 -0.96 -12.01
CA LEU A 535 -7.14 -1.73 -11.20
C LEU A 535 -7.64 -3.00 -11.89
N ALA A 536 -7.52 -3.16 -13.21
CA ALA A 536 -8.16 -4.24 -13.96
C ALA A 536 -7.46 -5.61 -13.86
N ARG A 537 -6.34 -5.72 -13.12
CA ARG A 537 -5.61 -6.97 -12.79
C ARG A 537 -5.46 -7.92 -13.98
N SER A 538 -4.90 -7.42 -15.08
CA SER A 538 -4.91 -8.14 -16.35
C SER A 538 -3.73 -7.70 -17.22
N ARG A 539 -2.99 -8.67 -17.75
CA ARG A 539 -1.72 -8.45 -18.48
C ARG A 539 -1.82 -7.46 -19.64
N PHE A 540 -3.01 -7.28 -20.22
CA PHE A 540 -3.26 -6.25 -21.23
C PHE A 540 -3.20 -4.84 -20.63
N TRP A 541 -3.83 -4.63 -19.47
CA TRP A 541 -3.83 -3.37 -18.75
C TRP A 541 -2.54 -3.12 -17.98
N ASP A 542 -1.96 -4.16 -17.37
CA ASP A 542 -0.63 -4.11 -16.74
C ASP A 542 0.45 -3.70 -17.77
N GLY A 543 0.22 -3.99 -19.07
CA GLY A 543 1.06 -3.52 -20.17
C GLY A 543 0.74 -2.12 -20.69
N LEU A 544 -0.55 -1.82 -20.92
CA LEU A 544 -0.97 -0.50 -21.41
C LEU A 544 -0.65 0.62 -20.40
N TYR A 545 -0.69 0.26 -19.12
CA TYR A 545 -0.52 1.14 -17.97
C TYR A 545 0.33 0.45 -16.89
N PRO A 546 1.65 0.36 -17.07
CA PRO A 546 2.53 -0.30 -16.11
C PRO A 546 2.48 0.39 -14.74
N GLY A 547 2.35 -0.41 -13.70
CA GLY A 547 2.27 0.04 -12.31
C GLY A 547 2.07 -1.11 -11.34
N VAL A 548 2.36 -0.88 -10.06
CA VAL A 548 2.07 -1.85 -9.00
C VAL A 548 0.56 -2.05 -8.91
N ASN A 549 0.11 -3.31 -8.83
CA ASN A 549 -1.30 -3.64 -8.67
C ASN A 549 -1.84 -3.16 -7.30
N VAL A 550 -2.45 -1.97 -7.26
CA VAL A 550 -2.99 -1.37 -6.03
C VAL A 550 -4.42 -1.85 -5.77
N GLU A 551 -4.79 -2.03 -4.50
CA GLU A 551 -6.19 -2.30 -4.11
C GLU A 551 -7.08 -1.08 -4.41
N PRO A 552 -8.29 -1.26 -4.99
CA PRO A 552 -9.19 -0.14 -5.32
C PRO A 552 -9.42 0.84 -4.16
N THR A 553 -9.57 0.32 -2.94
CA THR A 553 -9.73 1.11 -1.71
C THR A 553 -8.58 2.11 -1.50
N ARG A 554 -7.33 1.66 -1.65
CA ARG A 554 -6.14 2.52 -1.46
C ARG A 554 -5.93 3.47 -2.63
N MET A 555 -6.16 2.98 -3.85
CA MET A 555 -5.98 3.77 -5.06
C MET A 555 -6.97 4.94 -5.18
N LEU A 556 -8.14 4.81 -4.54
CA LEU A 556 -9.18 5.84 -4.47
C LEU A 556 -9.14 6.65 -3.16
N GLU A 557 -8.07 6.50 -2.36
CA GLU A 557 -7.86 7.17 -1.06
C GLU A 557 -9.00 6.99 -0.05
N LEU A 558 -9.65 5.82 -0.10
CA LEU A 558 -10.72 5.41 0.82
C LEU A 558 -10.17 4.75 2.10
N ASP A 559 -8.89 4.36 2.11
CA ASP A 559 -8.19 3.72 3.22
C ASP A 559 -6.69 4.05 3.20
N GLY A 560 -6.00 3.86 4.33
CA GLY A 560 -4.54 3.90 4.45
C GLY A 560 -3.96 4.95 5.40
N LYS A 561 -4.76 5.86 5.98
CA LYS A 561 -4.24 6.82 6.99
C LYS A 561 -4.12 6.13 8.35
N ILE A 562 -3.02 6.38 9.05
CA ILE A 562 -2.70 5.68 10.30
C ILE A 562 -3.44 6.34 11.47
N GLY A 563 -4.28 5.57 12.14
CA GLY A 563 -4.94 5.95 13.38
C GLY A 563 -4.02 5.87 14.62
N PRO A 564 -4.44 6.49 15.73
CA PRO A 564 -3.64 6.67 16.95
C PRO A 564 -3.53 5.43 17.85
N ARG A 565 -2.78 5.54 18.94
CA ARG A 565 -2.56 4.49 19.95
C ARG A 565 -3.84 4.10 20.71
N TYR A 566 -4.11 2.81 20.94
CA TYR A 566 -5.21 2.26 21.77
C TYR A 566 -4.72 1.60 23.07
N ILE A 567 -5.49 1.79 24.13
CA ILE A 567 -5.38 1.07 25.40
C ILE A 567 -6.79 0.64 25.85
N GLY A 568 -7.03 -0.67 25.92
CA GLY A 568 -8.28 -1.27 26.42
C GLY A 568 -8.29 -1.41 27.94
N LEU A 569 -9.36 -0.95 28.58
CA LEU A 569 -9.50 -0.82 30.03
C LEU A 569 -9.87 -2.14 30.73
N ARG A 570 -10.52 -3.07 30.03
CA ARG A 570 -10.87 -4.41 30.54
C ARG A 570 -10.04 -5.54 29.94
N SER A 571 -9.67 -5.42 28.67
CA SER A 571 -8.90 -6.45 27.95
C SER A 571 -7.38 -6.30 28.09
N GLY A 572 -6.88 -5.15 28.57
CA GLY A 572 -5.44 -4.83 28.61
C GLY A 572 -4.80 -4.64 27.23
N THR A 573 -5.55 -4.84 26.14
CA THR A 573 -5.08 -4.75 24.75
C THR A 573 -4.47 -3.39 24.46
N ARG A 574 -3.19 -3.37 24.06
CA ARG A 574 -2.45 -2.17 23.66
C ARG A 574 -2.14 -2.22 22.17
N LEU A 575 -2.50 -1.20 21.40
CA LEU A 575 -2.13 -1.04 19.99
C LEU A 575 -1.36 0.27 19.84
N GLN A 576 -0.15 0.25 19.27
CA GLN A 576 0.64 1.48 19.12
C GLN A 576 0.05 2.43 18.06
N THR A 577 -0.67 1.87 17.09
CA THR A 577 -1.42 2.56 16.03
C THR A 577 -2.73 1.81 15.76
N THR A 578 -3.68 2.46 15.07
CA THR A 578 -4.99 1.91 14.70
C THR A 578 -5.31 2.15 13.22
N GLY A 579 -6.39 1.55 12.70
CA GLY A 579 -6.78 1.61 11.28
C GLY A 579 -7.30 2.97 10.80
N HIS A 580 -7.61 3.10 9.51
CA HIS A 580 -8.04 4.37 8.90
C HIS A 580 -9.36 4.92 9.47
N LEU A 581 -10.28 4.03 9.82
CA LEU A 581 -11.51 4.44 10.50
C LEU A 581 -11.20 5.19 11.81
N ALA A 582 -10.08 4.86 12.47
CA ALA A 582 -9.67 5.46 13.74
C ALA A 582 -9.13 6.88 13.61
N TYR A 583 -8.40 7.13 12.54
CA TYR A 583 -8.08 8.48 12.07
C TYR A 583 -9.36 9.28 11.74
N LEU A 584 -10.37 8.66 11.11
CA LEU A 584 -11.58 9.39 10.72
C LEU A 584 -12.46 9.85 11.88
N LEU A 585 -12.61 9.09 12.98
CA LEU A 585 -13.36 9.61 14.15
C LEU A 585 -12.55 10.69 14.90
N GLU A 586 -11.23 10.66 14.83
CA GLU A 586 -10.36 11.71 15.37
C GLU A 586 -10.60 13.02 14.63
N HIS A 587 -10.55 12.96 13.30
CA HIS A 587 -10.87 14.07 12.43
C HIS A 587 -12.27 14.62 12.77
N LEU A 588 -13.31 13.76 12.73
CA LEU A 588 -14.70 14.13 13.00
C LEU A 588 -14.87 14.84 14.35
N CYS A 589 -14.28 14.27 15.40
CA CYS A 589 -14.36 14.85 16.73
C CYS A 589 -13.58 16.17 16.84
N SER A 590 -12.54 16.37 16.03
CA SER A 590 -11.84 17.66 15.92
C SER A 590 -12.63 18.71 15.14
N GLU A 591 -13.38 18.34 14.09
CA GLU A 591 -14.16 19.29 13.29
C GLU A 591 -15.36 19.85 14.06
N GLU A 592 -16.18 19.04 14.76
CA GLU A 592 -17.25 19.64 15.56
C GLU A 592 -16.71 20.49 16.73
N ARG A 593 -15.43 20.35 17.11
CA ARG A 593 -14.79 21.25 18.07
C ARG A 593 -14.46 22.60 17.44
N LYS A 594 -14.08 22.66 16.15
CA LYS A 594 -13.97 23.92 15.40
C LYS A 594 -15.35 24.57 15.27
N GLU A 595 -16.35 23.82 14.79
CA GLU A 595 -17.73 24.31 14.71
C GLU A 595 -18.26 24.80 16.05
N ALA A 596 -18.08 24.05 17.14
CA ALA A 596 -18.54 24.45 18.47
C ALA A 596 -17.85 25.74 18.94
N ALA A 597 -16.54 25.90 18.67
CA ALA A 597 -15.83 27.13 18.98
C ALA A 597 -16.34 28.33 18.17
N GLU A 598 -16.75 28.13 16.91
CA GLU A 598 -17.33 29.19 16.08
C GLU A 598 -18.78 29.51 16.48
N ARG A 599 -19.60 28.50 16.77
CA ARG A 599 -20.94 28.68 17.34
C ARG A 599 -20.88 29.37 18.71
N PHE A 600 -19.83 29.15 19.52
CA PHE A 600 -19.60 29.91 20.75
C PHE A 600 -19.25 31.38 20.47
N LYS A 601 -18.27 31.67 19.59
CA LYS A 601 -17.96 33.05 19.15
C LYS A 601 -19.18 33.80 18.60
N PHE A 602 -20.10 33.08 17.95
CA PHE A 602 -21.34 33.65 17.43
C PHE A 602 -22.40 33.87 18.53
N ARG A 603 -22.54 32.92 19.46
CA ARG A 603 -23.56 32.93 20.52
C ARG A 603 -23.21 33.81 21.73
N GLU A 604 -21.93 34.01 22.02
CA GLU A 604 -21.46 34.94 23.07
C GLU A 604 -21.83 36.40 22.78
N LYS A 605 -22.24 36.68 21.53
CA LYS A 605 -22.84 37.94 21.11
C LYS A 605 -24.31 38.11 21.53
N HIS A 606 -24.97 37.07 22.05
CA HIS A 606 -26.40 37.05 22.43
C HIS A 606 -26.72 36.19 23.68
N ASP A 607 -26.77 36.90 24.82
CA ASP A 607 -27.70 36.71 25.95
C ASP A 607 -27.46 35.60 27.03
N ASN A 608 -28.08 35.82 28.20
CA ASN A 608 -27.75 35.25 29.52
C ASN A 608 -28.58 33.98 29.94
N PRO A 609 -28.20 33.25 31.03
CA PRO A 609 -28.63 31.84 31.26
C PRO A 609 -29.52 31.54 32.50
N PHE A 610 -29.87 30.22 32.65
CA PHE A 610 -30.44 29.45 33.80
C PHE A 610 -31.96 29.08 33.76
N PRO A 611 -32.47 28.03 34.50
CA PRO A 611 -31.80 26.83 35.08
C PRO A 611 -32.50 25.43 34.91
N ARG A 612 -31.64 24.39 34.95
CA ARG A 612 -31.70 22.92 35.27
C ARG A 612 -32.92 22.17 35.89
N THR A 613 -32.90 20.84 35.64
CA THR A 613 -33.48 19.69 36.41
C THR A 613 -32.48 18.49 36.49
N SER A 614 -32.80 17.32 37.11
CA SER A 614 -31.89 16.14 37.29
C SER A 614 -32.55 14.79 37.69
N THR A 615 -31.75 13.69 37.73
CA THR A 615 -31.90 12.39 38.49
C THR A 615 -33.03 11.41 38.09
N SER A 616 -32.96 10.07 38.22
CA SER A 616 -31.99 9.07 38.82
C SER A 616 -32.35 7.60 38.39
N ASP A 617 -31.62 6.47 38.58
CA ASP A 617 -30.18 6.15 38.83
C ASP A 617 -29.76 4.68 38.38
N ILE A 618 -29.81 3.62 39.22
CA ILE A 618 -29.16 2.26 39.05
C ILE A 618 -29.97 1.11 39.73
N GLU A 619 -29.70 -0.24 39.73
CA GLU A 619 -28.76 -1.27 39.17
C GLU A 619 -29.53 -2.66 39.15
N GLY A 620 -29.09 -3.92 38.91
CA GLY A 620 -27.82 -4.64 38.59
C GLY A 620 -27.95 -6.18 38.88
N GLY A 621 -27.29 -7.13 38.17
CA GLY A 621 -27.33 -8.60 38.48
C GLY A 621 -26.63 -9.61 37.49
N PRO A 622 -25.88 -10.67 37.92
CA PRO A 622 -25.04 -11.53 37.03
C PRO A 622 -25.13 -13.09 37.15
N THR A 623 -24.54 -13.86 36.19
CA THR A 623 -24.25 -15.31 36.31
C THR A 623 -23.02 -15.82 35.50
N ILE A 624 -22.62 -17.10 35.68
CA ILE A 624 -21.25 -17.67 35.46
C ILE A 624 -21.14 -18.60 34.22
N TRP A 625 -19.94 -18.72 33.60
CA TRP A 625 -19.63 -19.60 32.44
C TRP A 625 -18.47 -20.62 32.69
N ARG A 626 -18.28 -21.58 31.75
CA ARG A 626 -17.24 -22.65 31.76
C ARG A 626 -16.49 -22.73 30.41
N LYS A 627 -15.30 -23.35 30.37
CA LYS A 627 -14.20 -23.09 29.39
C LYS A 627 -13.83 -24.30 28.48
N LYS A 628 -13.31 -24.06 27.26
CA LYS A 628 -12.59 -25.04 26.39
C LYS A 628 -11.66 -24.33 25.36
N GLU A 629 -10.83 -25.08 24.62
CA GLU A 629 -9.52 -24.60 24.07
C GLU A 629 -9.37 -24.60 22.51
N LYS A 630 -8.15 -24.31 22.00
CA LYS A 630 -7.85 -23.73 20.66
C LYS A 630 -6.62 -24.39 19.98
N ARG A 631 -6.42 -24.20 18.65
CA ARG A 631 -5.25 -24.65 17.85
C ARG A 631 -4.51 -23.49 17.13
N GLU A 632 -3.27 -23.76 16.70
CA GLU A 632 -2.28 -22.80 16.17
C GLU A 632 -1.85 -23.08 14.71
N SER A 633 -0.88 -22.33 14.17
CA SER A 633 -0.45 -22.33 12.75
C SER A 633 1.04 -22.65 12.56
N GLU A 634 1.37 -23.29 11.43
CA GLU A 634 2.71 -23.82 11.08
C GLU A 634 3.64 -22.78 10.40
N ILE A 635 4.95 -22.98 10.50
CA ILE A 635 6.03 -22.12 9.96
C ILE A 635 6.89 -22.95 9.00
N VAL A 636 7.43 -22.34 7.94
CA VAL A 636 8.29 -23.01 6.95
C VAL A 636 9.71 -22.41 6.95
N LEU A 637 10.70 -23.29 6.84
CA LEU A 637 12.11 -23.00 6.63
C LEU A 637 12.50 -23.47 5.22
N THR A 638 13.12 -22.59 4.42
CA THR A 638 13.80 -22.96 3.17
C THR A 638 15.32 -22.93 3.41
N ILE A 639 16.04 -23.94 2.94
CA ILE A 639 17.51 -24.01 3.01
C ILE A 639 18.06 -23.90 1.59
N ALA A 640 19.02 -23.01 1.39
CA ALA A 640 19.66 -22.73 0.10
C ALA A 640 21.17 -22.92 0.20
N HIS A 641 21.70 -23.92 -0.51
CA HIS A 641 23.15 -24.17 -0.61
C HIS A 641 23.73 -23.43 -1.81
N LEU A 642 24.19 -22.20 -1.59
CA LEU A 642 24.76 -21.35 -2.63
C LEU A 642 26.09 -21.93 -3.11
N ASP A 643 26.21 -22.13 -4.42
CA ASP A 643 27.46 -22.48 -5.05
C ASP A 643 28.46 -21.31 -4.99
N GLU A 644 29.75 -21.59 -5.16
CA GLU A 644 30.79 -20.54 -5.16
C GLU A 644 30.84 -19.82 -6.52
N PHE A 645 30.62 -18.50 -6.52
CA PHE A 645 30.73 -17.69 -7.73
C PHE A 645 32.17 -17.74 -8.26
N ARG A 646 32.33 -18.31 -9.47
CA ARG A 646 33.61 -18.60 -10.13
C ARG A 646 34.61 -17.45 -10.01
N GLU A 647 35.82 -17.77 -9.53
CA GLU A 647 36.80 -16.78 -9.10
C GLU A 647 37.26 -15.77 -10.16
N ALA A 648 37.18 -16.15 -11.44
CA ALA A 648 37.90 -15.50 -12.54
C ALA A 648 37.32 -14.16 -13.04
N GLU A 649 36.09 -13.80 -12.66
CA GLU A 649 35.46 -12.56 -13.14
C GLU A 649 34.94 -11.71 -11.96
N GLU A 650 35.32 -10.43 -11.96
CA GLU A 650 34.86 -9.39 -11.02
C GLU A 650 33.35 -9.09 -11.17
N TYR A 651 32.76 -9.52 -12.29
CA TYR A 651 31.38 -9.26 -12.67
C TYR A 651 30.81 -10.42 -13.48
N LEU A 652 29.63 -10.91 -13.12
CA LEU A 652 28.90 -11.94 -13.87
C LEU A 652 28.11 -11.31 -15.04
N GLU A 653 28.28 -11.81 -16.28
CA GLU A 653 27.36 -11.48 -17.40
C GLU A 653 26.07 -12.32 -17.32
N ALA A 654 24.93 -11.69 -17.60
CA ALA A 654 23.63 -12.39 -17.65
C ALA A 654 23.56 -13.43 -18.80
N PRO A 655 22.97 -14.61 -18.56
CA PRO A 655 22.93 -15.71 -19.52
C PRO A 655 22.04 -15.41 -20.74
N ALA A 656 22.39 -16.04 -21.88
CA ALA A 656 21.79 -15.76 -23.18
C ALA A 656 20.51 -16.58 -23.42
N HIS A 657 19.43 -16.27 -22.69
CA HIS A 657 18.11 -16.87 -22.90
C HIS A 657 17.63 -16.74 -24.36
N SER A 658 16.96 -17.79 -24.86
CA SER A 658 16.70 -18.00 -26.28
C SER A 658 15.62 -17.10 -26.89
N PHE A 659 15.94 -16.50 -28.05
CA PHE A 659 15.01 -15.77 -28.92
C PHE A 659 13.81 -16.63 -29.35
N SER A 660 12.62 -16.02 -29.42
CA SER A 660 11.59 -16.36 -30.43
C SER A 660 10.51 -15.28 -30.50
N LEU A 661 9.57 -15.27 -29.55
CA LEU A 661 8.30 -14.54 -29.66
C LEU A 661 8.47 -13.00 -29.68
N TYR A 662 9.24 -12.45 -28.73
CA TYR A 662 9.43 -11.00 -28.57
C TYR A 662 10.05 -10.34 -29.82
N THR A 663 10.89 -11.08 -30.54
CA THR A 663 11.55 -10.63 -31.77
C THR A 663 10.56 -10.52 -32.93
N MET A 664 9.58 -11.43 -33.02
CA MET A 664 8.56 -11.37 -34.08
C MET A 664 7.66 -10.14 -33.93
N ILE A 665 7.26 -9.79 -32.70
CA ILE A 665 6.41 -8.63 -32.43
C ILE A 665 7.17 -7.33 -32.73
N ALA A 666 8.49 -7.28 -32.47
CA ALA A 666 9.33 -6.13 -32.82
C ALA A 666 9.31 -5.80 -34.32
N PHE A 667 9.37 -6.83 -35.18
CA PHE A 667 9.32 -6.64 -36.64
C PHE A 667 7.99 -6.02 -37.11
N ILE A 668 6.90 -6.13 -36.34
CA ILE A 668 5.63 -5.46 -36.65
C ILE A 668 5.77 -3.94 -36.47
N ALA A 669 6.30 -3.48 -35.32
CA ALA A 669 6.47 -2.04 -35.06
C ALA A 669 7.52 -1.38 -35.98
N VAL A 670 8.63 -2.07 -36.21
CA VAL A 670 9.68 -1.67 -37.17
C VAL A 670 9.10 -1.62 -38.59
N GLY A 671 8.52 -2.72 -39.06
CA GLY A 671 7.96 -2.85 -40.41
C GLY A 671 6.83 -1.85 -40.69
N TYR A 672 5.96 -1.60 -39.71
CA TYR A 672 4.92 -0.57 -39.81
C TYR A 672 5.51 0.83 -39.90
N SER A 673 6.50 1.17 -39.06
CA SER A 673 7.15 2.50 -39.08
C SER A 673 7.84 2.77 -40.41
N PHE A 674 8.59 1.82 -40.95
CA PHE A 674 9.20 1.93 -42.28
C PHE A 674 8.15 2.02 -43.40
N SER A 675 7.06 1.24 -43.31
CA SER A 675 5.95 1.31 -44.27
C SER A 675 5.26 2.68 -44.25
N ALA A 676 5.02 3.24 -43.07
CA ALA A 676 4.45 4.57 -42.90
C ALA A 676 5.34 5.67 -43.48
N CYS A 677 6.65 5.61 -43.21
CA CYS A 677 7.65 6.49 -43.82
C CYS A 677 7.60 6.42 -45.36
N VAL A 678 7.75 5.21 -45.94
CA VAL A 678 7.74 5.00 -47.40
C VAL A 678 6.44 5.48 -48.04
N LEU A 679 5.29 5.26 -47.41
CA LEU A 679 4.00 5.75 -47.89
C LEU A 679 3.94 7.29 -47.93
N CYS A 680 4.43 8.00 -46.90
CA CYS A 680 4.55 9.47 -46.94
C CYS A 680 5.37 9.93 -48.17
N GLY A 681 6.51 9.29 -48.43
CA GLY A 681 7.34 9.59 -49.61
C GLY A 681 6.62 9.35 -50.94
N ILE A 682 5.89 8.24 -51.08
CA ILE A 682 5.08 7.92 -52.28
C ILE A 682 3.99 8.97 -52.52
N PHE A 683 3.33 9.43 -51.45
CA PHE A 683 2.32 10.50 -51.52
C PHE A 683 2.92 11.93 -51.57
N ARG A 684 4.25 12.05 -51.64
CA ARG A 684 5.04 13.29 -51.71
C ARG A 684 5.00 14.17 -50.45
N ASP A 685 4.64 13.59 -49.32
CA ASP A 685 4.74 14.23 -48.01
C ASP A 685 6.15 14.07 -47.44
N TRP A 686 7.05 14.92 -47.92
CA TRP A 686 8.46 14.88 -47.54
C TRP A 686 8.71 15.31 -46.09
N PHE A 687 7.82 16.13 -45.51
CA PHE A 687 7.90 16.52 -44.10
C PHE A 687 7.61 15.34 -43.18
N CYS A 688 6.47 14.67 -43.34
CA CYS A 688 6.15 13.50 -42.52
C CYS A 688 7.06 12.30 -42.85
N PHE A 689 7.50 12.12 -44.11
CA PHE A 689 8.55 11.15 -44.45
C PHE A 689 9.81 11.37 -43.59
N ALA A 690 10.34 12.59 -43.58
CA ALA A 690 11.57 12.93 -42.87
C ALA A 690 11.42 12.80 -41.34
N MET A 691 10.27 13.20 -40.79
CA MET A 691 10.05 13.16 -39.34
C MET A 691 9.76 11.75 -38.80
N ILE A 692 9.14 10.86 -39.58
CA ILE A 692 9.04 9.43 -39.24
C ILE A 692 10.43 8.78 -39.33
N LEU A 693 11.20 9.07 -40.39
CA LEU A 693 12.55 8.54 -40.56
C LEU A 693 13.49 8.99 -39.45
N LEU A 694 13.42 10.27 -39.05
CA LEU A 694 14.18 10.80 -37.91
C LEU A 694 13.77 10.08 -36.62
N GLY A 695 12.48 9.86 -36.36
CA GLY A 695 12.02 9.10 -35.19
C GLY A 695 12.56 7.66 -35.15
N ILE A 696 12.51 6.95 -36.29
CA ILE A 696 13.10 5.60 -36.46
C ILE A 696 14.60 5.59 -36.15
N VAL A 697 15.35 6.57 -36.67
CA VAL A 697 16.81 6.65 -36.51
C VAL A 697 17.18 7.09 -35.09
N SER A 698 16.53 8.13 -34.55
CA SER A 698 16.77 8.63 -33.19
C SER A 698 16.47 7.55 -32.14
N ASN A 699 15.34 6.83 -32.25
CA ASN A 699 15.01 5.76 -31.32
C ASN A 699 15.93 4.54 -31.49
N GLY A 700 16.24 4.15 -32.74
CA GLY A 700 17.16 3.04 -33.01
C GLY A 700 18.57 3.27 -32.45
N ILE A 701 19.13 4.47 -32.67
CA ILE A 701 20.40 4.90 -32.08
C ILE A 701 20.31 4.93 -30.54
N SER A 702 19.22 5.45 -29.97
CA SER A 702 19.05 5.55 -28.51
C SER A 702 18.89 4.18 -27.83
N CYS A 703 18.22 3.23 -28.47
CA CYS A 703 18.14 1.83 -28.02
C CYS A 703 19.47 1.08 -28.19
N PHE A 704 20.27 1.42 -29.20
CA PHE A 704 21.60 0.85 -29.39
C PHE A 704 22.61 1.37 -28.36
N ILE A 705 22.63 2.69 -28.12
CA ILE A 705 23.52 3.35 -27.15
C ILE A 705 23.22 2.88 -25.73
N ILE A 706 21.95 2.92 -25.28
CA ILE A 706 21.60 2.39 -23.95
C ILE A 706 21.91 0.88 -23.89
N GLY A 707 21.53 0.12 -24.92
CA GLY A 707 21.80 -1.32 -25.04
C GLY A 707 23.25 -1.73 -25.31
N SER A 708 24.21 -0.79 -25.23
CA SER A 708 25.64 -1.11 -25.11
C SER A 708 26.00 -1.51 -23.67
N GLY A 709 25.32 -0.92 -22.68
CA GLY A 709 25.61 -1.08 -21.26
C GLY A 709 25.38 -2.51 -20.79
N LYS A 710 26.42 -3.09 -20.18
CA LYS A 710 26.41 -4.46 -19.64
C LYS A 710 25.82 -4.47 -18.24
N LEU A 711 24.67 -5.13 -18.09
CA LEU A 711 24.18 -5.51 -16.76
C LEU A 711 25.14 -6.52 -16.13
N ARG A 712 25.57 -6.21 -14.91
CA ARG A 712 26.55 -6.96 -14.12
C ARG A 712 26.07 -7.04 -12.67
N ILE A 713 26.49 -8.06 -11.95
CA ILE A 713 26.37 -8.12 -10.49
C ILE A 713 27.68 -7.62 -9.88
N GLU A 714 27.57 -6.70 -8.91
CA GLU A 714 28.69 -6.24 -8.10
C GLU A 714 29.04 -7.33 -7.06
N VAL A 715 30.12 -8.09 -7.31
CA VAL A 715 30.58 -9.15 -6.41
C VAL A 715 31.34 -8.53 -5.24
N THR A 716 30.79 -8.66 -4.05
CA THR A 716 31.37 -8.10 -2.82
C THR A 716 32.44 -9.04 -2.27
N ASN A 717 33.71 -8.66 -2.47
CA ASN A 717 34.85 -9.45 -1.97
C ASN A 717 34.88 -9.42 -0.42
N PRO A 718 34.90 -10.60 0.24
CA PRO A 718 34.99 -10.68 1.70
C PRO A 718 36.40 -10.31 2.19
N SER A 719 36.53 -10.02 3.49
CA SER A 719 37.83 -9.88 4.13
C SER A 719 38.63 -11.20 4.07
N PRO A 720 39.96 -11.14 3.89
CA PRO A 720 40.79 -12.33 4.01
C PRO A 720 40.59 -13.01 5.36
N ASN A 721 40.34 -14.32 5.34
CA ASN A 721 40.00 -15.14 6.52
C ASN A 721 38.62 -14.84 7.16
N SER A 722 37.64 -14.29 6.42
CA SER A 722 36.24 -14.35 6.85
C SER A 722 35.78 -15.80 7.11
N PRO A 723 34.93 -16.05 8.13
CA PRO A 723 34.33 -17.37 8.37
C PRO A 723 33.31 -17.74 7.27
N PRO A 724 32.76 -18.97 7.27
CA PRO A 724 31.67 -19.35 6.36
C PRO A 724 30.50 -18.37 6.43
N GLY A 725 29.90 -18.09 5.26
CA GLY A 725 28.90 -17.03 5.11
C GLY A 725 27.52 -17.36 5.67
N HIS A 726 27.38 -18.42 6.48
CA HIS A 726 26.07 -18.97 6.82
C HIS A 726 25.23 -17.95 7.59
N GLY A 727 23.97 -17.81 7.21
CA GLY A 727 23.07 -16.86 7.85
C GLY A 727 21.63 -16.94 7.38
N VAL A 728 20.76 -16.21 8.08
CA VAL A 728 19.31 -16.29 7.93
C VAL A 728 18.77 -15.01 7.31
N LEU A 729 17.94 -15.15 6.27
CA LEU A 729 16.98 -14.12 5.87
C LEU A 729 15.67 -14.34 6.67
N ASP A 730 15.36 -13.43 7.59
CA ASP A 730 14.11 -13.42 8.36
C ASP A 730 13.07 -12.60 7.56
N GLY A 731 12.35 -13.29 6.67
CA GLY A 731 11.27 -12.75 5.87
C GLY A 731 9.95 -12.64 6.66
N LYS A 732 8.90 -12.11 6.03
CA LYS A 732 7.59 -11.96 6.70
C LYS A 732 6.78 -13.25 6.81
N GLU A 733 6.96 -14.18 5.86
CA GLU A 733 6.12 -15.37 5.69
C GLU A 733 6.91 -16.68 5.50
N ASP A 734 8.22 -16.58 5.30
CA ASP A 734 9.19 -17.68 5.20
C ASP A 734 10.50 -17.26 5.87
N ILE A 735 11.20 -18.22 6.47
CA ILE A 735 12.59 -18.07 6.94
C ILE A 735 13.49 -18.79 5.93
N ILE A 736 14.56 -18.13 5.46
CA ILE A 736 15.48 -18.71 4.47
C ILE A 736 16.89 -18.79 5.08
N LEU A 737 17.42 -20.01 5.22
CA LEU A 737 18.79 -20.27 5.63
C LEU A 737 19.70 -20.32 4.39
N LEU A 738 20.64 -19.37 4.31
CA LEU A 738 21.69 -19.34 3.30
C LEU A 738 22.92 -20.09 3.83
N MET A 739 23.37 -21.09 3.07
CA MET A 739 24.58 -21.87 3.29
C MET A 739 25.56 -21.65 2.13
N GLY A 740 26.86 -21.58 2.36
CA GLY A 740 27.86 -21.24 1.34
C GLY A 740 28.98 -20.32 1.85
N SER A 741 29.91 -19.94 0.98
CA SER A 741 31.02 -19.04 1.36
C SER A 741 30.56 -17.60 1.60
N GLU A 742 31.31 -16.84 2.40
CA GLU A 742 31.02 -15.42 2.67
C GLU A 742 30.94 -14.59 1.38
N ARG A 743 31.70 -14.95 0.33
CA ARG A 743 31.61 -14.31 -0.99
C ARG A 743 30.22 -14.50 -1.62
N SER A 744 29.70 -15.73 -1.63
CA SER A 744 28.37 -16.01 -2.20
C SER A 744 27.24 -15.38 -1.38
N VAL A 745 27.27 -15.51 -0.05
CA VAL A 745 26.21 -14.93 0.81
C VAL A 745 26.29 -13.41 0.86
N THR A 746 27.49 -12.80 0.87
CA THR A 746 27.63 -11.34 0.81
C THR A 746 27.17 -10.79 -0.56
N THR A 747 27.43 -11.52 -1.64
CA THR A 747 26.94 -11.13 -2.98
C THR A 747 25.41 -11.12 -3.04
N ILE A 748 24.70 -12.09 -2.43
CA ILE A 748 23.22 -12.04 -2.38
C ILE A 748 22.72 -10.96 -1.40
N THR A 749 23.33 -10.83 -0.21
CA THR A 749 22.82 -9.95 0.86
C THR A 749 23.17 -8.46 0.70
N LYS A 750 24.30 -8.14 0.05
CA LYS A 750 24.83 -6.77 -0.10
C LYS A 750 25.17 -6.40 -1.55
N GLY A 751 25.25 -7.37 -2.47
CA GLY A 751 25.52 -7.10 -3.88
C GLY A 751 24.36 -6.38 -4.57
N ASN A 752 24.72 -5.56 -5.56
CA ASN A 752 23.81 -4.75 -6.35
C ASN A 752 23.88 -5.18 -7.82
N PHE A 753 22.82 -4.92 -8.58
CA PHE A 753 22.92 -4.86 -10.03
C PHE A 753 23.58 -3.54 -10.42
N TYR A 754 24.68 -3.61 -11.15
CA TYR A 754 25.35 -2.46 -11.72
C TYR A 754 25.30 -2.50 -13.24
N LEU A 755 25.04 -1.34 -13.84
CA LEU A 755 24.97 -1.20 -15.30
C LEU A 755 26.24 -0.51 -15.80
N TYR A 756 27.19 -1.33 -16.26
CA TYR A 756 28.52 -0.88 -16.66
C TYR A 756 28.56 -0.46 -18.13
N TYR A 757 28.99 0.77 -18.35
CA TYR A 757 29.42 1.30 -19.65
C TYR A 757 30.96 1.33 -19.66
N ALA A 758 31.57 0.94 -20.77
CA ALA A 758 33.01 0.64 -20.84
C ALA A 758 33.91 1.89 -20.95
N SER A 759 33.34 3.08 -21.06
CA SER A 759 34.06 4.34 -21.16
C SER A 759 33.24 5.53 -20.68
N GLU A 760 33.90 6.62 -20.29
CA GLU A 760 33.22 7.91 -20.06
C GLU A 760 32.58 8.48 -21.35
N MET A 761 33.08 8.05 -22.52
CA MET A 761 32.50 8.40 -23.82
C MET A 761 31.09 7.81 -24.00
N GLU A 762 30.81 6.61 -23.49
CA GLU A 762 29.45 6.04 -23.55
C GLU A 762 28.44 6.84 -22.70
N TYR A 763 28.87 7.44 -21.57
CA TYR A 763 28.03 8.40 -20.83
C TYR A 763 27.82 9.71 -21.61
N HIS A 764 28.81 10.14 -22.39
CA HIS A 764 28.66 11.25 -23.33
C HIS A 764 27.68 10.89 -24.47
N ASP A 765 27.74 9.67 -25.00
CA ASP A 765 26.85 9.15 -26.05
C ASP A 765 25.40 9.05 -25.58
N ILE A 766 25.14 8.65 -24.32
CA ILE A 766 23.80 8.75 -23.69
C ILE A 766 23.32 10.22 -23.68
N GLY A 767 24.23 11.16 -23.42
CA GLY A 767 23.97 12.59 -23.58
C GLY A 767 23.63 12.96 -25.03
N CYS A 768 24.43 12.54 -26.02
CA CYS A 768 24.16 12.79 -27.43
C CYS A 768 22.82 12.18 -27.89
N SER A 769 22.44 11.02 -27.37
CA SER A 769 21.12 10.41 -27.54
C SER A 769 20.01 11.29 -26.94
N ALA A 770 20.20 11.87 -25.75
CA ALA A 770 19.27 12.84 -25.18
C ALA A 770 19.14 14.11 -26.03
N ILE A 771 20.23 14.66 -26.60
CA ILE A 771 20.14 15.76 -27.58
C ILE A 771 19.32 15.31 -28.79
N LEU A 772 19.65 14.16 -29.36
CA LEU A 772 19.04 13.66 -30.60
C LEU A 772 17.54 13.43 -30.45
N LEU A 773 17.09 12.88 -29.32
CA LEU A 773 15.68 12.70 -28.99
C LEU A 773 14.96 14.03 -28.74
N THR A 774 15.56 14.97 -27.98
CA THR A 774 14.96 16.29 -27.74
C THR A 774 14.90 17.16 -28.99
N VAL A 775 15.93 17.11 -29.85
CA VAL A 775 15.92 17.79 -31.15
C VAL A 775 14.89 17.14 -32.09
N GLN A 776 14.76 15.81 -32.10
CA GLN A 776 13.71 15.12 -32.85
C GLN A 776 12.30 15.49 -32.36
N PHE A 777 12.08 15.63 -31.04
CA PHE A 777 10.83 16.14 -30.49
C PHE A 777 10.55 17.59 -30.92
N LEU A 778 11.51 18.51 -30.71
CA LEU A 778 11.35 19.93 -31.08
C LEU A 778 11.15 20.11 -32.59
N LEU A 779 11.81 19.31 -33.43
CA LEU A 779 11.55 19.32 -34.87
C LEU A 779 10.17 18.73 -35.20
N GLN A 780 9.68 17.75 -34.46
CA GLN A 780 8.30 17.25 -34.64
C GLN A 780 7.26 18.31 -34.27
N LEU A 781 7.50 19.15 -33.25
CA LEU A 781 6.66 20.32 -32.92
C LEU A 781 6.42 21.22 -34.14
N PHE A 782 7.49 21.61 -34.85
CA PHE A 782 7.39 22.59 -35.93
C PHE A 782 7.12 21.99 -37.32
N ILE A 783 7.55 20.76 -37.59
CA ILE A 783 7.52 20.18 -38.95
C ILE A 783 6.29 19.29 -39.20
N ILE A 784 5.77 18.58 -38.20
CA ILE A 784 4.58 17.73 -38.40
C ILE A 784 3.33 18.55 -38.80
N PRO A 785 3.04 19.73 -38.21
CA PRO A 785 1.93 20.57 -38.67
C PRO A 785 2.06 21.02 -40.13
N GLN A 786 3.27 21.13 -40.68
CA GLN A 786 3.52 21.49 -42.10
C GLN A 786 3.35 20.31 -43.07
N GLY A 787 3.21 19.09 -42.56
CA GLY A 787 2.84 17.91 -43.36
C GLY A 787 1.42 18.00 -43.93
N THR A 788 1.12 17.10 -44.85
CA THR A 788 -0.26 16.88 -45.31
C THR A 788 -1.04 16.08 -44.27
N LEU A 789 -2.37 16.18 -44.30
CA LEU A 789 -3.25 15.35 -43.47
C LEU A 789 -2.94 13.84 -43.61
N PHE A 790 -2.59 13.36 -44.80
CA PHE A 790 -2.20 11.97 -45.00
C PHE A 790 -0.93 11.62 -44.21
N GLY A 791 0.13 12.42 -44.33
CA GLY A 791 1.39 12.17 -43.62
C GLY A 791 1.26 12.33 -42.10
N GLN A 792 0.43 13.26 -41.63
CA GLN A 792 0.12 13.44 -40.21
C GLN A 792 -0.59 12.21 -39.63
N ILE A 793 -1.53 11.61 -40.37
CA ILE A 793 -2.18 10.35 -39.99
C ILE A 793 -1.17 9.20 -39.97
N MET A 794 -0.31 9.06 -40.99
CA MET A 794 0.71 8.00 -41.04
C MET A 794 1.78 8.17 -39.94
N PHE A 795 2.13 9.40 -39.58
CA PHE A 795 3.00 9.70 -38.44
C PHE A 795 2.35 9.25 -37.13
N LEU A 796 1.12 9.72 -36.84
CA LEU A 796 0.43 9.37 -35.59
C LEU A 796 0.11 7.86 -35.50
N SER A 797 -0.22 7.19 -36.61
CA SER A 797 -0.41 5.74 -36.59
C SER A 797 0.90 4.97 -36.33
N SER A 798 2.04 5.46 -36.84
CA SER A 798 3.35 4.86 -36.52
C SER A 798 3.74 5.01 -35.05
N LEU A 799 3.40 6.16 -34.43
CA LEU A 799 3.52 6.35 -32.98
C LEU A 799 2.60 5.41 -32.20
N ALA A 800 1.34 5.23 -32.64
CA ALA A 800 0.36 4.39 -31.95
C ALA A 800 0.73 2.88 -31.98
N VAL A 801 1.22 2.37 -33.12
CA VAL A 801 1.73 0.99 -33.20
C VAL A 801 2.99 0.81 -32.34
N SER A 802 3.87 1.81 -32.33
CA SER A 802 5.07 1.82 -31.49
C SER A 802 4.76 1.93 -30.00
N TRP A 803 3.72 2.68 -29.62
CA TRP A 803 3.20 2.74 -28.25
C TRP A 803 2.69 1.38 -27.78
N LEU A 804 1.86 0.71 -28.59
CA LEU A 804 1.34 -0.63 -28.26
C LEU A 804 2.48 -1.66 -28.10
N TYR A 805 3.56 -1.54 -28.88
CA TYR A 805 4.75 -2.36 -28.71
C TYR A 805 5.54 -2.03 -27.44
N ASN A 806 5.73 -0.75 -27.11
CA ASN A 806 6.35 -0.31 -25.86
C ASN A 806 5.55 -0.78 -24.63
N ALA A 807 4.22 -0.60 -24.65
CA ALA A 807 3.29 -1.10 -23.64
C ALA A 807 3.40 -2.62 -23.45
N TYR A 808 3.40 -3.39 -24.54
CA TYR A 808 3.64 -4.83 -24.48
C TYR A 808 5.00 -5.20 -23.87
N LEU A 809 6.06 -4.43 -24.14
CA LEU A 809 7.38 -4.62 -23.55
C LEU A 809 7.46 -4.21 -22.07
N ALA A 810 6.69 -3.20 -21.65
CA ALA A 810 6.54 -2.80 -20.25
C ALA A 810 5.68 -3.78 -19.44
N SER A 811 4.81 -4.57 -20.10
CA SER A 811 4.05 -5.68 -19.48
C SER A 811 4.91 -6.87 -19.04
N LEU A 812 6.17 -6.93 -19.50
CA LEU A 812 7.07 -8.03 -19.19
C LEU A 812 7.61 -7.85 -17.78
N ASP A 813 7.24 -8.79 -16.90
CA ASP A 813 7.70 -8.87 -15.51
C ASP A 813 9.25 -8.83 -15.45
N SER A 814 9.78 -7.64 -15.21
CA SER A 814 11.21 -7.37 -15.11
C SER A 814 11.81 -8.07 -13.90
N GLU A 815 11.04 -8.24 -12.82
CA GLU A 815 11.44 -8.96 -11.62
C GLU A 815 11.55 -10.46 -11.89
N ALA A 816 10.66 -11.05 -12.69
CA ALA A 816 10.79 -12.45 -13.14
C ALA A 816 11.98 -12.65 -14.09
N LEU A 817 12.30 -11.67 -14.96
CA LEU A 817 13.50 -11.71 -15.80
C LEU A 817 14.79 -11.60 -14.97
N GLN A 818 14.85 -10.64 -14.04
CA GLN A 818 15.96 -10.50 -13.08
C GLN A 818 16.10 -11.73 -12.18
N SER A 819 14.97 -12.29 -11.71
CA SER A 819 14.92 -13.54 -10.93
C SER A 819 15.39 -14.74 -11.76
N GLY A 820 15.06 -14.81 -13.05
CA GLY A 820 15.54 -15.84 -13.95
C GLY A 820 17.07 -15.81 -14.10
N ILE A 821 17.62 -14.61 -14.31
CA ILE A 821 19.07 -14.36 -14.34
C ILE A 821 19.72 -14.75 -13.00
N LEU A 822 19.16 -14.31 -11.87
CA LEU A 822 19.67 -14.65 -10.54
C LEU A 822 19.61 -16.16 -10.28
N ARG A 823 18.56 -16.86 -10.72
CA ARG A 823 18.42 -18.31 -10.60
C ARG A 823 19.45 -19.05 -11.42
N GLU A 824 19.69 -18.67 -12.67
CA GLU A 824 20.70 -19.34 -13.51
C GLU A 824 22.15 -19.02 -13.08
N LEU A 825 22.40 -17.86 -12.43
CA LEU A 825 23.71 -17.48 -11.90
C LEU A 825 24.02 -18.03 -10.49
N ALA A 826 23.03 -18.07 -9.58
CA ALA A 826 23.23 -18.41 -8.16
C ALA A 826 22.68 -19.78 -7.75
N LEU A 827 21.90 -20.45 -8.61
CA LEU A 827 21.27 -21.74 -8.33
C LEU A 827 21.52 -22.77 -9.46
N HIS A 828 22.65 -22.65 -10.18
CA HIS A 828 22.96 -23.49 -11.35
C HIS A 828 23.12 -24.98 -11.00
N SER A 829 23.56 -25.28 -9.78
CA SER A 829 23.67 -26.65 -9.22
C SER A 829 23.02 -26.80 -7.83
N THR A 830 22.58 -25.71 -7.21
CA THR A 830 21.99 -25.68 -5.86
C THR A 830 20.76 -26.57 -5.69
N LYS A 831 20.75 -27.32 -4.60
CA LYS A 831 19.54 -27.95 -4.03
C LYS A 831 18.88 -26.98 -3.05
N LEU A 832 17.69 -26.48 -3.39
CA LEU A 832 16.77 -25.89 -2.41
C LEU A 832 16.03 -27.01 -1.68
N SER A 833 15.99 -26.98 -0.35
CA SER A 833 15.19 -27.90 0.47
C SER A 833 14.25 -27.11 1.39
N ARG A 834 13.14 -27.72 1.79
CA ARG A 834 12.10 -27.08 2.62
C ARG A 834 11.66 -28.02 3.75
N ILE A 835 11.55 -27.47 4.95
CA ILE A 835 11.16 -28.18 6.19
C ILE A 835 10.11 -27.31 6.91
N SER A 836 9.08 -27.92 7.49
CA SER A 836 8.06 -27.20 8.26
C SER A 836 8.09 -27.55 9.74
N PHE A 837 7.74 -26.57 10.57
CA PHE A 837 7.86 -26.60 12.02
C PHE A 837 6.65 -25.93 12.68
N GLN A 838 6.21 -26.43 13.84
CA GLN A 838 5.03 -25.89 14.53
C GLN A 838 5.31 -24.59 15.32
N LYS A 839 6.57 -24.30 15.64
CA LYS A 839 6.98 -23.19 16.53
C LYS A 839 8.31 -22.57 16.08
N ARG A 840 8.45 -21.24 16.22
CA ARG A 840 9.68 -20.50 15.87
C ARG A 840 10.89 -21.00 16.68
N THR A 841 10.70 -21.43 17.92
CA THR A 841 11.74 -22.08 18.75
C THR A 841 12.40 -23.28 18.07
N ALA A 842 11.60 -24.17 17.45
CA ALA A 842 12.11 -25.35 16.77
C ALA A 842 12.92 -24.96 15.51
N VAL A 843 12.45 -23.99 14.72
CA VAL A 843 13.17 -23.46 13.54
C VAL A 843 14.52 -22.87 13.94
N VAL A 844 14.54 -22.04 14.98
CA VAL A 844 15.76 -21.33 15.42
C VAL A 844 16.79 -22.31 16.00
N VAL A 845 16.36 -23.29 16.78
CA VAL A 845 17.28 -24.33 17.29
C VAL A 845 17.76 -25.26 16.17
N PHE A 846 16.90 -25.63 15.22
CA PHE A 846 17.33 -26.34 14.01
C PHE A 846 18.45 -25.59 13.30
N ILE A 847 18.28 -24.29 13.01
CA ILE A 847 19.29 -23.47 12.32
C ILE A 847 20.59 -23.40 13.14
N ALA A 848 20.50 -23.13 14.45
CA ALA A 848 21.67 -22.98 15.31
C ALA A 848 22.55 -24.24 15.35
N VAL A 849 21.93 -25.42 15.27
CA VAL A 849 22.61 -26.73 15.24
C VAL A 849 23.09 -27.07 13.84
N TYR A 850 22.21 -27.01 12.83
CA TYR A 850 22.48 -27.47 11.46
C TYR A 850 23.54 -26.63 10.73
N ALA A 851 23.65 -25.34 11.06
CA ALA A 851 24.63 -24.42 10.46
C ALA A 851 25.79 -24.05 11.40
N GLU A 852 25.91 -24.77 12.54
CA GLU A 852 27.00 -24.69 13.52
C GLU A 852 27.28 -23.27 14.04
N ALA A 853 26.25 -22.57 14.54
CA ALA A 853 26.38 -21.17 14.94
C ALA A 853 27.48 -20.93 16.01
N GLU A 854 28.46 -20.07 15.71
CA GLU A 854 29.61 -19.82 16.59
C GLU A 854 29.21 -19.25 17.96
N ASN A 855 28.15 -18.42 18.00
CA ASN A 855 27.54 -17.92 19.22
C ASN A 855 26.02 -18.19 19.22
N PRO A 856 25.58 -19.40 19.63
CA PRO A 856 24.17 -19.76 19.62
C PRO A 856 23.32 -18.83 20.49
N LYS A 857 23.88 -18.29 21.58
CA LYS A 857 23.20 -17.36 22.49
C LYS A 857 22.81 -16.06 21.77
N SER A 858 23.78 -15.39 21.17
CA SER A 858 23.55 -14.14 20.43
C SER A 858 22.65 -14.32 19.20
N PHE A 859 22.48 -15.53 18.69
CA PHE A 859 21.54 -15.85 17.61
C PHE A 859 20.12 -16.08 18.14
N LEU A 860 19.97 -16.81 19.25
CA LEU A 860 18.69 -17.02 19.94
C LEU A 860 18.05 -15.71 20.40
N ASP A 861 18.82 -14.83 21.05
CA ASP A 861 18.41 -13.48 21.46
C ASP A 861 17.85 -12.64 20.29
N GLU A 862 18.41 -12.80 19.10
CA GLU A 862 18.07 -11.98 17.93
C GLU A 862 16.90 -12.54 17.12
N MET A 863 16.76 -13.87 17.06
CA MET A 863 15.63 -14.53 16.39
C MET A 863 14.37 -14.61 17.28
N ILE A 864 14.53 -14.62 18.60
CA ILE A 864 13.45 -14.67 19.60
C ILE A 864 13.71 -13.60 20.67
N PRO A 865 13.55 -12.30 20.34
CA PRO A 865 13.82 -11.20 21.27
C PRO A 865 12.84 -11.19 22.43
N ASN A 866 13.27 -11.71 23.57
CA ASN A 866 12.52 -11.84 24.81
C ASN A 866 13.48 -11.71 26.00
N ASP A 867 12.98 -11.24 27.16
CA ASP A 867 13.79 -11.06 28.37
C ASP A 867 13.06 -11.57 29.65
N THR A 868 12.10 -12.46 29.50
CA THR A 868 11.49 -13.13 30.67
C THR A 868 12.47 -14.09 31.33
N LEU A 869 12.32 -14.28 32.64
CA LEU A 869 13.14 -15.22 33.42
C LEU A 869 13.00 -16.66 32.89
N VAL A 870 11.79 -17.04 32.46
CA VAL A 870 11.48 -18.26 31.68
C VAL A 870 12.38 -18.39 30.44
N TRP A 871 12.49 -17.33 29.63
CA TRP A 871 13.30 -17.39 28.41
C TRP A 871 14.79 -17.51 28.73
N ARG A 872 15.31 -16.76 29.69
CA ARG A 872 16.73 -16.84 30.09
C ARG A 872 17.13 -18.26 30.55
N LEU A 873 16.23 -18.99 31.21
CA LEU A 873 16.45 -20.40 31.58
C LEU A 873 16.43 -21.33 30.36
N VAL A 874 15.41 -21.23 29.51
CA VAL A 874 15.31 -21.99 28.23
C VAL A 874 16.53 -21.76 27.34
N GLU A 875 16.94 -20.50 27.18
CA GLU A 875 18.09 -20.06 26.41
C GLU A 875 19.41 -20.60 27.00
N THR A 876 19.59 -20.53 28.33
CA THR A 876 20.77 -21.09 29.01
C THR A 876 20.85 -22.61 28.84
N ALA A 877 19.72 -23.32 28.93
CA ALA A 877 19.64 -24.76 28.68
C ALA A 877 20.01 -25.10 27.23
N ILE A 878 19.38 -24.45 26.24
CA ILE A 878 19.64 -24.68 24.80
C ILE A 878 21.11 -24.40 24.46
N THR A 879 21.66 -23.26 24.88
CA THR A 879 23.03 -22.86 24.55
C THR A 879 24.08 -23.79 25.19
N THR A 880 23.83 -24.25 26.43
CA THR A 880 24.71 -25.21 27.12
C THR A 880 24.56 -26.63 26.57
N ALA A 881 23.40 -27.00 26.04
CA ALA A 881 23.18 -28.29 25.38
C ALA A 881 23.85 -28.36 24.00
N ILE A 882 23.63 -27.35 23.14
CA ILE A 882 24.23 -27.24 21.80
C ILE A 882 25.76 -27.27 21.89
N SER A 883 26.36 -26.46 22.78
CA SER A 883 27.82 -26.43 22.99
C SER A 883 28.40 -27.72 23.60
N ARG A 884 27.56 -28.63 24.09
CA ARG A 884 27.93 -29.98 24.56
C ARG A 884 27.52 -31.10 23.59
N GLY A 885 26.95 -30.76 22.42
CA GLY A 885 26.43 -31.72 21.45
C GLY A 885 25.24 -32.57 21.97
N ARG A 886 24.50 -32.08 22.97
CA ARG A 886 23.39 -32.79 23.60
C ARG A 886 22.02 -32.19 23.25
N ASP A 887 20.99 -32.99 23.42
CA ASP A 887 19.61 -32.54 23.37
C ASP A 887 19.29 -31.51 24.47
N PRO A 888 18.61 -30.38 24.16
CA PRO A 888 18.23 -29.35 25.14
C PRO A 888 17.33 -29.79 26.29
N MET A 889 16.39 -30.72 26.05
CA MET A 889 15.44 -31.18 27.06
C MET A 889 16.10 -32.17 28.02
N VAL A 890 16.88 -33.13 27.49
CA VAL A 890 17.68 -34.07 28.31
C VAL A 890 18.73 -33.32 29.14
N PHE A 891 19.37 -32.29 28.58
CA PHE A 891 20.33 -31.49 29.36
C PHE A 891 19.66 -30.76 30.54
N ALA A 892 18.47 -30.19 30.34
CA ALA A 892 17.73 -29.49 31.39
C ALA A 892 17.28 -30.44 32.51
N ASP A 893 16.75 -31.62 32.16
CA ASP A 893 16.28 -32.66 33.10
C ASP A 893 17.40 -33.17 34.03
N GLU A 894 18.61 -33.31 33.48
CA GLU A 894 19.81 -33.68 34.26
C GLU A 894 20.40 -32.55 35.14
N ASN A 895 20.29 -31.27 34.72
CA ASN A 895 21.17 -30.20 35.24
C ASN A 895 20.47 -28.92 35.73
N MET A 896 19.18 -28.71 35.44
CA MET A 896 18.47 -27.43 35.69
C MET A 896 17.09 -27.61 36.34
N THR A 897 16.68 -28.84 36.67
CA THR A 897 15.34 -29.15 37.20
C THR A 897 15.01 -28.36 38.47
N GLU A 898 15.94 -28.19 39.41
CA GLU A 898 15.71 -27.38 40.63
C GLU A 898 15.41 -25.89 40.31
N ASP A 899 16.10 -25.29 39.33
CA ASP A 899 15.86 -23.91 38.89
C ASP A 899 14.52 -23.75 38.16
N ILE A 900 14.07 -24.80 37.46
CA ILE A 900 12.80 -24.81 36.71
C ILE A 900 11.61 -25.06 37.65
N GLU A 901 11.75 -25.94 38.65
CA GLU A 901 10.72 -26.19 39.68
C GLU A 901 10.56 -25.02 40.66
N ALA A 902 11.56 -24.14 40.78
CA ALA A 902 11.45 -22.89 41.54
C ALA A 902 10.52 -21.83 40.89
N LEU A 903 10.07 -22.05 39.65
CA LEU A 903 9.16 -21.15 38.93
C LEU A 903 7.68 -21.35 39.32
N PRO A 904 6.80 -20.36 39.07
CA PRO A 904 5.36 -20.59 39.05
C PRO A 904 4.99 -21.76 38.12
N GLY A 905 4.02 -22.60 38.50
CA GLY A 905 3.72 -23.83 37.74
C GLY A 905 3.26 -23.62 36.29
N SER A 906 2.74 -22.44 35.95
CA SER A 906 2.47 -22.02 34.56
C SER A 906 3.74 -21.81 33.74
N ASP A 907 4.77 -21.32 34.40
CA ASP A 907 6.01 -20.82 33.83
C ASP A 907 7.00 -21.97 33.67
N ALA A 908 7.08 -22.87 34.66
CA ALA A 908 7.74 -24.17 34.55
C ALA A 908 7.18 -25.02 33.39
N ALA A 909 5.84 -25.09 33.25
CA ALA A 909 5.21 -25.80 32.14
C ALA A 909 5.54 -25.17 30.76
N LEU A 910 5.68 -23.83 30.71
CA LEU A 910 6.10 -23.12 29.50
C LEU A 910 7.58 -23.37 29.16
N VAL A 911 8.47 -23.41 30.17
CA VAL A 911 9.88 -23.83 29.98
C VAL A 911 9.94 -25.21 29.33
N TRP A 912 9.24 -26.20 29.89
CA TRP A 912 9.26 -27.58 29.38
C TRP A 912 8.71 -27.72 27.96
N GLU A 913 7.61 -27.05 27.60
CA GLU A 913 7.13 -27.08 26.22
C GLU A 913 8.11 -26.37 25.26
N MET A 914 8.76 -25.27 25.68
CA MET A 914 9.78 -24.61 24.85
C MET A 914 11.03 -25.48 24.65
N LEU A 915 11.48 -26.20 25.68
CA LEU A 915 12.60 -27.16 25.61
C LEU A 915 12.27 -28.36 24.72
N LYS A 916 11.05 -28.88 24.80
CA LYS A 916 10.56 -29.95 23.91
C LYS A 916 10.50 -29.52 22.44
N GLN A 917 10.12 -28.27 22.16
CA GLN A 917 10.16 -27.71 20.81
C GLN A 917 11.60 -27.46 20.32
N ALA A 918 12.52 -27.11 21.23
CA ALA A 918 13.95 -27.02 20.94
C ALA A 918 14.56 -28.41 20.62
N SER A 919 14.22 -29.43 21.40
CA SER A 919 14.58 -30.84 21.19
C SER A 919 14.18 -31.33 19.80
N PHE A 920 12.93 -31.11 19.39
CA PHE A 920 12.48 -31.44 18.02
C PHE A 920 13.30 -30.75 16.92
N GLY A 921 13.67 -29.48 17.12
CA GLY A 921 14.57 -28.77 16.20
C GLY A 921 15.98 -29.37 16.13
N PHE A 922 16.52 -29.79 17.28
CA PHE A 922 17.83 -30.43 17.40
C PHE A 922 17.87 -31.83 16.74
N GLU A 923 16.83 -32.65 16.93
CA GLU A 923 16.72 -33.98 16.31
C GLU A 923 16.65 -33.90 14.78
N GLU A 924 15.80 -33.02 14.24
CA GLU A 924 15.69 -32.82 12.78
C GLU A 924 16.98 -32.24 12.18
N ALA A 925 17.69 -31.37 12.90
CA ALA A 925 19.00 -30.87 12.45
C ALA A 925 20.02 -32.00 12.30
N GLN A 926 20.18 -32.85 13.33
CA GLN A 926 21.07 -34.02 13.23
C GLN A 926 20.66 -34.98 12.09
N LYS A 927 19.35 -35.13 11.86
CA LYS A 927 18.79 -36.01 10.83
C LYS A 927 19.08 -35.51 9.41
N GLU A 928 19.06 -34.19 9.16
CA GLU A 928 19.49 -33.62 7.87
C GLU A 928 21.02 -33.60 7.70
N SER A 929 21.80 -33.29 8.75
CA SER A 929 23.27 -33.34 8.64
C SER A 929 23.78 -34.74 8.28
N ARG A 930 23.23 -35.80 8.91
CA ARG A 930 23.56 -37.20 8.57
C ARG A 930 23.18 -37.59 7.14
N LYS A 931 22.12 -36.99 6.56
CA LYS A 931 21.77 -37.19 5.14
C LYS A 931 22.78 -36.54 4.20
N LEU A 932 23.26 -35.33 4.52
CA LEU A 932 24.30 -34.66 3.72
C LEU A 932 25.60 -35.45 3.74
N GLU A 933 26.07 -35.89 4.91
CA GLU A 933 27.23 -36.78 5.02
C GLU A 933 27.07 -38.06 4.19
N GLY A 934 25.89 -38.68 4.26
CA GLY A 934 25.59 -39.90 3.50
C GLY A 934 25.56 -39.68 1.99
N LEU A 935 25.17 -38.50 1.52
CA LEU A 935 25.19 -38.13 0.10
C LEU A 935 26.60 -37.79 -0.39
N GLN A 936 27.44 -37.14 0.42
CA GLN A 936 28.86 -36.90 0.09
C GLN A 936 29.60 -38.23 -0.06
N LYS A 937 29.42 -39.15 0.90
CA LYS A 937 30.02 -40.52 0.90
C LYS A 937 29.48 -41.46 -0.19
N MET A 938 28.66 -40.96 -1.12
CA MET A 938 28.20 -41.66 -2.34
C MET A 938 28.50 -40.88 -3.63
N GLY A 939 29.14 -39.70 -3.53
CA GLY A 939 29.59 -38.89 -4.67
C GLY A 939 31.08 -39.02 -4.99
N ASP A 940 31.88 -39.43 -4.00
CA ASP A 940 33.29 -39.84 -4.11
C ASP A 940 33.43 -41.34 -4.44
#